data_AF-A0A0D9P1J2-F1
#
_entry.id   AF-A0A0D9P1J2-F1
#
_cell.length_a   1.000
_cell.length_b   1.000
_cell.length_c   1.000
_cell.angle_alpha   90.00
_cell.angle_beta   90.00
_cell.angle_gamma   90.00
#
_symmetry.space_group_name_H-M   'P 1'
#
loop_
_entity.id
_entity.type
_entity.pdbx_description
1 polymer ?
#
loop_
_entity_poly.entity_id
_entity_poly.type
_entity_poly.pdbx_seq_one_letter_code
_entity_poly.pdbx_strand_id
1 'polypeptide(L)'
;MSLGAINDIYLSHWDAIAAKLKGHSANQAIDGKSLDLATVIAIARYGTSSHLSDGSIEAVVKSAEMVQASIDKGEVVYGVNTGFGGSANTRTNQVEQLQSNLLRMLQYGVIAEERQVTAPESRHETDLNDIISQSALPLDNPLASTSMPESWVRAAMLIRLNSLASGFSGIRETTIRTLHQMLEEGITPLVPVKGSISASGDLSPLSYIAGVVEGKPGLNVWTRNTKGERCLKRADVALAEKDIKPVSLGAKEGLALVNGTAVSCAVASLALHDAMGQATLSQILTAMSVEALLGTDESFDSFFGEVRPHPGQVETARNIHAFLSKSSLVQHSDTEEGELRQDRYSVRTASQWIGPVLEDLHLAHQQIGIEMNSVTDNPLVDPARDGKMLHGGNFQARAVTSAMEKTRQSLQTIGRMLFSQCTELINPATNRGLAPNLVAEEPSESFIWKGTDIMIAALQAELGFLANPVGSHVQTAEMGNQSINSLALISGRYTLEAIQTLSQLSAAHLVACCQALDLRAMSCKYLETMAPIFKDMTGEALSGYLLTPETADVFLPAIWAAFQKALDTYTHFDSPRRFALTFESLQPLVLKHIRTTTEAVRALQTWTEKCCAVALDHFKMNREAYYANPEATPYLGSASSRMYKFVRHQLGVPFMSNKFISTPREEGGDFTWGEPDGDSNRGVTMGGMIAKAYESMRTGQLYHHVALCISDVHEYSSAANKDDEMQFSYAMNKARELTGWGGNSPGSLSGDEKNDAAQAQNISSSATVVDDTLYLLETDAGTNQKLKEDMVYLTLHVESARRQGQLSPRRG
;
A
#
# COMPACT_ATOMS: atom_id res chain seq x y z
N MET A 1 -13.89 -5.81 -22.43
CA MET A 1 -12.68 -6.12 -21.63
C MET A 1 -13.08 -5.87 -20.19
N SER A 2 -13.17 -6.90 -19.33
CA SER A 2 -13.28 -6.63 -17.90
C SER A 2 -11.99 -5.94 -17.49
N LEU A 3 -12.09 -4.70 -16.98
CA LEU A 3 -10.94 -4.01 -16.38
C LEU A 3 -10.43 -4.93 -15.25
N GLY A 4 -9.17 -5.38 -15.33
CA GLY A 4 -8.59 -6.23 -14.29
C GLY A 4 -8.51 -5.48 -12.96
N ALA A 5 -8.67 -6.20 -11.85
CA ALA A 5 -8.61 -5.64 -10.50
C ALA A 5 -7.21 -5.06 -10.22
N ILE A 6 -7.10 -3.94 -9.52
CA ILE A 6 -5.79 -3.26 -9.35
C ILE A 6 -4.86 -4.04 -8.41
N ASN A 7 -5.40 -4.76 -7.43
CA ASN A 7 -4.63 -5.63 -6.55
C ASN A 7 -4.13 -6.88 -7.29
N ASP A 8 -4.83 -7.35 -8.33
CA ASP A 8 -4.34 -8.41 -9.22
C ASP A 8 -3.17 -7.90 -10.10
N ILE A 9 -3.27 -6.67 -10.60
CA ILE A 9 -2.17 -5.99 -11.29
C ILE A 9 -0.98 -5.83 -10.34
N TYR A 10 -1.22 -5.44 -9.09
CA TYR A 10 -0.17 -5.32 -8.07
C TYR A 10 0.51 -6.66 -7.77
N LEU A 11 -0.26 -7.73 -7.58
CA LEU A 11 0.28 -9.07 -7.32
C LEU A 11 1.15 -9.54 -8.50
N SER A 12 0.62 -9.50 -9.72
CA SER A 12 1.37 -9.89 -10.92
C SER A 12 2.62 -9.03 -11.15
N HIS A 13 2.53 -7.72 -10.88
CA HIS A 13 3.67 -6.82 -10.91
C HIS A 13 4.77 -7.21 -9.92
N TRP A 14 4.42 -7.56 -8.67
CA TRP A 14 5.40 -8.00 -7.69
C TRP A 14 5.97 -9.38 -8.00
N ASP A 15 5.16 -10.32 -8.48
CA ASP A 15 5.65 -11.63 -8.92
C ASP A 15 6.67 -11.47 -10.05
N ALA A 16 6.41 -10.57 -10.99
CA ALA A 16 7.33 -10.25 -12.07
C ALA A 16 8.65 -9.63 -11.57
N ILE A 17 8.61 -8.70 -10.61
CA ILE A 17 9.85 -8.17 -10.01
C ILE A 17 10.59 -9.30 -9.28
N ALA A 18 9.90 -10.08 -8.44
CA ALA A 18 10.52 -11.16 -7.67
C ALA A 18 11.18 -12.23 -8.58
N ALA A 19 10.53 -12.58 -9.69
CA ALA A 19 11.10 -13.49 -10.69
C ALA A 19 12.38 -12.93 -11.31
N LYS A 20 12.41 -11.63 -11.64
CA LYS A 20 13.60 -10.94 -12.18
C LYS A 20 14.73 -10.87 -11.16
N LEU A 21 14.44 -10.53 -9.90
CA LEU A 21 15.45 -10.44 -8.83
C LEU A 21 16.08 -11.79 -8.48
N LYS A 22 15.31 -12.88 -8.57
CA LYS A 22 15.80 -14.25 -8.33
C LYS A 22 16.52 -14.86 -9.55
N GLY A 23 16.59 -14.16 -10.68
CA GLY A 23 17.17 -14.68 -11.93
C GLY A 23 16.36 -15.78 -12.61
N HIS A 24 15.08 -15.93 -12.24
CA HIS A 24 14.17 -16.94 -12.83
C HIS A 24 13.50 -16.46 -14.13
N SER A 25 13.68 -15.20 -14.51
CA SER A 25 13.15 -14.62 -15.76
C SER A 25 14.31 -14.32 -16.71
N ALA A 26 14.13 -14.60 -18.00
CA ALA A 26 15.07 -14.14 -19.02
C ALA A 26 15.17 -12.60 -18.99
N ASN A 27 16.36 -12.06 -19.26
CA ASN A 27 16.53 -10.61 -19.37
C ASN A 27 15.50 -10.05 -20.36
N GLN A 28 14.73 -9.03 -19.95
CA GLN A 28 13.70 -8.44 -20.81
C GLN A 28 14.36 -7.87 -22.08
N ALA A 29 13.79 -8.21 -23.24
CA ALA A 29 14.15 -7.59 -24.51
C ALA A 29 13.56 -6.18 -24.56
N ILE A 30 14.41 -5.19 -24.81
CA ILE A 30 14.00 -3.82 -25.10
C ILE A 30 13.68 -3.75 -26.59
N ASP A 31 12.38 -3.76 -26.88
CA ASP A 31 11.84 -3.86 -28.25
C ASP A 31 11.08 -2.60 -28.71
N GLY A 32 10.96 -1.61 -27.82
CA GLY A 32 10.26 -0.35 -28.07
C GLY A 32 8.74 -0.42 -27.96
N LYS A 33 8.16 -1.50 -27.42
CA LYS A 33 6.70 -1.66 -27.33
C LYS A 33 6.20 -2.51 -26.15
N SER A 34 7.04 -3.30 -25.50
CA SER A 34 6.64 -4.28 -24.46
C SER A 34 7.28 -4.07 -23.09
N LEU A 35 7.77 -2.87 -22.80
CA LEU A 35 8.34 -2.53 -21.51
C LEU A 35 7.24 -2.49 -20.44
N ASP A 36 7.35 -3.36 -19.44
CA ASP A 36 6.44 -3.39 -18.29
C ASP A 36 6.98 -2.61 -17.08
N LEU A 37 6.08 -2.25 -16.16
CA LEU A 37 6.42 -1.50 -14.95
C LEU A 37 7.41 -2.29 -14.08
N ALA A 38 7.23 -3.61 -13.93
CA ALA A 38 8.09 -4.48 -13.15
C ALA A 38 9.56 -4.43 -13.60
N THR A 39 9.81 -4.40 -14.91
CA THR A 39 11.13 -4.28 -15.50
C THR A 39 11.74 -2.92 -15.21
N VAL A 40 10.96 -1.84 -15.32
CA VAL A 40 11.45 -0.50 -14.93
C VAL A 40 11.90 -0.49 -13.49
N ILE A 41 11.09 -1.02 -12.56
CA ILE A 41 11.43 -1.08 -11.13
C ILE A 41 12.67 -1.94 -10.88
N ALA A 42 12.73 -3.14 -11.48
CA ALA A 42 13.84 -4.08 -11.34
C ALA A 42 15.18 -3.47 -11.78
N ILE A 43 15.22 -2.83 -12.95
CA ILE A 43 16.44 -2.22 -13.50
C ILE A 43 16.80 -0.94 -12.72
N ALA A 44 15.82 -0.10 -12.43
CA ALA A 44 16.05 1.21 -11.83
C ALA A 44 16.46 1.13 -10.36
N ARG A 45 15.81 0.26 -9.56
CA ARG A 45 16.05 0.15 -8.11
C ARG A 45 17.04 -0.95 -7.74
N TYR A 46 17.01 -2.08 -8.45
CA TYR A 46 17.74 -3.28 -8.06
C TYR A 46 18.87 -3.67 -9.02
N GLY A 47 19.03 -2.94 -10.13
CA GLY A 47 20.19 -3.11 -11.02
C GLY A 47 20.17 -4.38 -11.86
N THR A 48 19.00 -4.95 -12.16
CA THR A 48 18.90 -6.10 -13.08
C THR A 48 19.32 -5.71 -14.51
N SER A 49 19.75 -6.69 -15.30
CA SER A 49 20.18 -6.50 -16.70
C SER A 49 19.04 -6.52 -17.72
N SER A 50 19.33 -5.98 -18.90
CA SER A 50 18.45 -5.92 -20.08
C SER A 50 19.23 -6.15 -21.37
N HIS A 51 18.55 -6.40 -22.49
CA HIS A 51 19.19 -6.44 -23.81
C HIS A 51 18.32 -5.80 -24.88
N LEU A 52 18.94 -5.19 -25.90
CA LEU A 52 18.24 -4.69 -27.08
C LEU A 52 17.85 -5.85 -27.99
N SER A 53 16.63 -5.84 -28.53
CA SER A 53 16.22 -6.86 -29.51
C SER A 53 16.88 -6.63 -30.87
N ASP A 54 17.21 -7.72 -31.59
CA ASP A 54 17.80 -7.61 -32.94
C ASP A 54 16.89 -6.83 -33.90
N GLY A 55 15.58 -7.09 -33.83
CA GLY A 55 14.59 -6.37 -34.64
C GLY A 55 14.54 -4.86 -34.34
N SER A 56 14.78 -4.44 -33.09
CA SER A 56 14.91 -3.03 -32.74
C SER A 56 16.16 -2.41 -33.32
N ILE A 57 17.30 -3.11 -33.28
CA ILE A 57 18.54 -2.61 -33.89
C ILE A 57 18.33 -2.40 -35.40
N GLU A 58 17.74 -3.38 -36.10
CA GLU A 58 17.43 -3.25 -37.52
C GLU A 58 16.51 -2.06 -37.82
N ALA A 59 15.47 -1.85 -37.01
CA ALA A 59 14.55 -0.73 -37.16
C ALA A 59 15.25 0.62 -36.93
N VAL A 60 16.10 0.71 -35.92
CA VAL A 60 16.92 1.88 -35.60
C VAL A 60 17.84 2.23 -36.78
N VAL A 61 18.60 1.26 -37.30
CA VAL A 61 19.50 1.46 -38.45
C VAL A 61 18.74 1.98 -39.67
N LYS A 62 17.64 1.33 -40.05
CA LYS A 62 16.79 1.77 -41.18
C LYS A 62 16.28 3.20 -40.99
N SER A 63 15.85 3.55 -39.78
CA SER A 63 15.34 4.90 -39.50
C SER A 63 16.43 5.98 -39.62
N ALA A 64 17.67 5.66 -39.23
CA ALA A 64 18.81 6.57 -39.35
C ALA A 64 19.20 6.81 -40.82
N GLU A 65 19.22 5.75 -41.62
CA GLU A 65 19.45 5.83 -43.07
C GLU A 65 18.39 6.70 -43.76
N MET A 66 17.13 6.58 -43.36
CA MET A 66 16.03 7.40 -43.87
C MET A 66 16.19 8.89 -43.54
N VAL A 67 16.61 9.23 -42.31
CA VAL A 67 16.92 10.63 -41.96
C VAL A 67 18.04 11.18 -42.83
N GLN A 68 19.11 10.42 -43.02
CA GLN A 68 20.21 10.86 -43.87
C GLN A 68 19.76 11.04 -45.32
N ALA A 69 18.97 10.11 -45.86
CA ALA A 69 18.42 10.21 -47.21
C ALA A 69 17.52 11.44 -47.39
N SER A 70 16.70 11.80 -46.40
CA SER A 70 15.89 13.03 -46.41
C SER A 70 16.77 14.29 -46.48
N ILE A 71 17.87 14.33 -45.72
CA ILE A 71 18.82 15.44 -45.75
C ILE A 71 19.50 15.53 -47.12
N ASP A 72 19.95 14.40 -47.67
CA ASP A 72 20.63 14.33 -48.97
C ASP A 72 19.70 14.74 -50.14
N LYS A 73 18.39 14.46 -50.01
CA LYS A 73 17.34 14.95 -50.92
C LYS A 73 17.11 16.47 -50.83
N GLY A 74 17.70 17.15 -49.84
CA GLY A 74 17.53 18.57 -49.58
C GLY A 74 16.22 18.92 -48.86
N GLU A 75 15.58 17.96 -48.19
CA GLU A 75 14.36 18.21 -47.43
C GLU A 75 14.62 19.09 -46.21
N VAL A 76 13.66 19.96 -45.88
CA VAL A 76 13.74 20.80 -44.68
C VAL A 76 13.14 20.02 -43.50
N VAL A 77 13.97 19.72 -42.51
CA VAL A 77 13.62 18.86 -41.37
C VAL A 77 13.87 19.61 -40.05
N TYR A 78 12.78 19.82 -39.29
CA TYR A 78 12.80 20.49 -37.99
C TYR A 78 13.90 19.97 -37.06
N GLY A 79 14.70 20.89 -36.53
CA GLY A 79 15.76 20.62 -35.56
C GLY A 79 16.91 19.76 -36.07
N VAL A 80 16.95 19.52 -37.39
CA VAL A 80 18.04 18.84 -38.09
C VAL A 80 18.81 19.83 -38.95
N ASN A 81 18.13 20.50 -39.89
CA ASN A 81 18.68 21.59 -40.69
C ASN A 81 17.90 22.91 -40.50
N THR A 82 17.06 22.98 -39.46
CA THR A 82 16.42 24.19 -38.95
C THR A 82 16.83 24.48 -37.52
N GLY A 83 16.59 25.69 -37.02
CA GLY A 83 16.62 25.95 -35.58
C GLY A 83 15.52 25.21 -34.79
N PHE A 84 15.49 25.44 -33.48
CA PHE A 84 14.58 24.81 -32.52
C PHE A 84 13.54 25.82 -32.00
N GLY A 85 12.42 25.30 -31.48
CA GLY A 85 11.39 26.12 -30.81
C GLY A 85 10.90 27.31 -31.64
N GLY A 86 10.77 28.47 -31.01
CA GLY A 86 10.39 29.74 -31.65
C GLY A 86 11.37 30.24 -32.72
N SER A 87 12.55 29.62 -32.86
CA SER A 87 13.58 29.96 -33.86
C SER A 87 13.64 28.98 -35.05
N ALA A 88 12.62 28.15 -35.25
CA ALA A 88 12.56 27.13 -36.32
C ALA A 88 12.52 27.69 -37.76
N ASN A 89 12.43 29.01 -37.94
CA ASN A 89 12.54 29.69 -39.24
C ASN A 89 14.00 29.82 -39.73
N THR A 90 14.99 29.56 -38.87
CA THR A 90 16.42 29.58 -39.24
C THR A 90 16.84 28.29 -39.95
N ARG A 91 17.93 28.34 -40.75
CA ARG A 91 18.45 27.20 -41.54
C ARG A 91 19.96 27.04 -41.37
N THR A 92 20.45 25.81 -41.45
CA THR A 92 21.89 25.51 -41.40
C THR A 92 22.20 24.20 -42.13
N ASN A 93 23.38 24.13 -42.74
CA ASN A 93 23.93 22.88 -43.28
C ASN A 93 24.88 22.19 -42.29
N GLN A 94 25.20 22.83 -41.16
CA GLN A 94 26.08 22.30 -40.11
C GLN A 94 25.28 21.44 -39.11
N VAL A 95 24.71 20.35 -39.60
CA VAL A 95 23.72 19.53 -38.85
C VAL A 95 24.30 18.92 -37.56
N GLU A 96 25.55 18.47 -37.60
CA GLU A 96 26.25 17.89 -36.43
C GLU A 96 26.54 18.96 -35.36
N GLN A 97 27.07 20.12 -35.80
CA GLN A 97 27.34 21.25 -34.90
C GLN A 97 26.06 21.77 -34.26
N LEU A 98 24.94 21.75 -34.99
CA LEU A 98 23.62 22.10 -34.45
C LEU A 98 23.21 21.16 -33.31
N GLN A 99 23.39 19.84 -33.44
CA GLN A 99 23.08 18.88 -32.38
C GLN A 99 23.95 19.09 -31.14
N SER A 100 25.27 19.32 -31.31
CA SER A 100 26.15 19.61 -30.17
C SER A 100 25.78 20.93 -29.47
N ASN A 101 25.39 21.95 -30.23
CA ASN A 101 24.93 23.22 -29.68
C ASN A 101 23.60 23.08 -28.92
N LEU A 102 22.70 22.20 -29.37
CA LEU A 102 21.48 21.88 -28.63
C LEU A 102 21.79 21.35 -27.24
N LEU A 103 22.68 20.37 -27.12
CA LEU A 103 23.04 19.83 -25.80
C LEU A 103 23.67 20.88 -24.90
N ARG A 104 24.57 21.71 -25.44
CA ARG A 104 25.19 22.81 -24.67
C ARG A 104 24.16 23.80 -24.14
N MET A 105 23.15 24.17 -24.94
CA MET A 105 22.14 25.13 -24.51
C MET A 105 21.17 24.56 -23.47
N LEU A 106 20.92 23.25 -23.50
CA LEU A 106 19.96 22.59 -22.60
C LEU A 106 20.55 22.21 -21.24
N GLN A 107 21.88 22.22 -21.09
CA GLN A 107 22.58 21.93 -19.84
C GLN A 107 22.67 23.17 -18.94
N TYR A 108 21.51 23.73 -18.58
CA TYR A 108 21.36 24.93 -17.74
C TYR A 108 20.94 24.62 -16.29
N GLY A 109 20.74 23.34 -15.95
CA GLY A 109 20.27 22.96 -14.63
C GLY A 109 21.33 23.19 -13.55
N VAL A 110 20.88 23.52 -12.35
CA VAL A 110 21.73 23.86 -11.22
C VAL A 110 21.94 22.62 -10.36
N ILE A 111 23.19 22.22 -10.17
CA ILE A 111 23.63 21.18 -9.24
C ILE A 111 24.59 21.83 -8.25
N ALA A 112 24.32 21.67 -6.96
CA ALA A 112 25.23 22.08 -5.91
C ALA A 112 26.26 20.98 -5.63
N GLU A 113 27.49 21.39 -5.36
CA GLU A 113 28.57 20.49 -4.99
C GLU A 113 28.55 20.17 -3.50
N GLU A 114 28.96 18.95 -3.16
CA GLU A 114 29.21 18.55 -1.78
C GLU A 114 30.51 19.21 -1.32
N ARG A 115 30.44 20.04 -0.28
CA ARG A 115 31.61 20.73 0.28
C ARG A 115 31.98 20.12 1.62
N GLN A 116 33.28 19.99 1.87
CA GLN A 116 33.77 19.73 3.21
C GLN A 116 33.70 21.02 4.03
N VAL A 117 32.88 21.02 5.08
CA VAL A 117 32.82 22.13 6.03
C VAL A 117 33.92 21.93 7.06
N THR A 118 34.89 22.84 7.10
CA THR A 118 35.99 22.81 8.07
C THR A 118 35.74 23.81 9.18
N ALA A 119 35.97 23.40 10.43
CA ALA A 119 35.96 24.34 11.55
C ALA A 119 37.13 25.34 11.38
N PRO A 120 36.94 26.65 11.62
CA PRO A 120 38.02 27.61 11.49
C PRO A 120 39.12 27.31 12.52
N GLU A 121 40.31 26.93 12.05
CA GLU A 121 41.42 26.45 12.89
C GLU A 121 42.12 27.58 13.70
N SER A 122 41.93 28.85 13.34
CA SER A 122 42.33 29.99 14.18
C SER A 122 41.61 31.29 13.77
N ARG A 123 41.34 32.19 14.74
CA ARG A 123 40.67 33.49 14.50
C ARG A 123 41.64 34.62 14.10
N HIS A 124 42.88 34.31 13.73
CA HIS A 124 43.88 35.31 13.41
C HIS A 124 44.12 35.40 11.90
N GLU A 125 43.82 36.58 11.34
CA GLU A 125 44.05 37.01 9.95
C GLU A 125 43.54 36.07 8.83
N THR A 126 42.26 35.70 8.87
CA THR A 126 41.54 35.15 7.71
C THR A 126 40.50 36.17 7.20
N ASP A 127 40.41 36.35 5.88
CA ASP A 127 39.36 37.15 5.24
C ASP A 127 37.99 36.63 5.70
N LEU A 128 37.07 37.54 6.03
CA LEU A 128 35.69 37.19 6.37
C LEU A 128 35.03 36.36 5.26
N ASN A 129 35.39 36.61 3.99
CA ASN A 129 34.89 35.81 2.86
C ASN A 129 35.35 34.35 2.93
N ASP A 130 36.60 34.10 3.35
CA ASP A 130 37.13 32.74 3.48
C ASP A 130 36.46 32.01 4.64
N ILE A 131 36.27 32.69 5.78
CA ILE A 131 35.54 32.13 6.92
C ILE A 131 34.12 31.74 6.49
N ILE A 132 33.37 32.65 5.85
CA ILE A 132 31.99 32.40 5.44
C ILE A 132 31.92 31.25 4.43
N SER A 133 32.80 31.24 3.44
CA SER A 133 32.75 30.24 2.36
C SER A 133 33.10 28.81 2.82
N GLN A 134 33.92 28.66 3.88
CA GLN A 134 34.39 27.37 4.39
C GLN A 134 33.59 26.83 5.58
N SER A 135 32.99 27.71 6.39
CA SER A 135 32.37 27.32 7.68
C SER A 135 30.83 27.28 7.67
N ALA A 136 30.18 27.84 6.64
CA ALA A 136 28.72 27.86 6.58
C ALA A 136 28.14 26.46 6.35
N LEU A 137 27.34 25.98 7.32
CA LEU A 137 26.54 24.76 7.16
C LEU A 137 25.37 25.03 6.19
N PRO A 138 25.09 24.11 5.25
CA PRO A 138 23.99 24.28 4.31
C PRO A 138 22.62 24.07 4.99
N LEU A 139 21.57 24.65 4.41
CA LEU A 139 20.19 24.51 4.91
C LEU A 139 19.55 23.15 4.56
N ASP A 140 20.06 22.49 3.54
CA ASP A 140 19.67 21.14 3.12
C ASP A 140 20.91 20.36 2.67
N ASN A 141 20.76 19.08 2.31
CA ASN A 141 21.85 18.35 1.66
C ASN A 141 21.99 18.89 0.23
N PRO A 142 23.09 19.60 -0.13
CA PRO A 142 23.14 20.35 -1.39
C PRO A 142 23.01 19.46 -2.63
N LEU A 143 23.67 18.29 -2.60
CA LEU A 143 23.65 17.38 -3.74
C LEU A 143 22.29 16.69 -3.86
N ALA A 144 21.70 16.24 -2.76
CA ALA A 144 20.38 15.60 -2.77
C ALA A 144 19.24 16.58 -3.09
N SER A 145 19.36 17.86 -2.73
CA SER A 145 18.33 18.87 -2.99
C SER A 145 18.35 19.40 -4.42
N THR A 146 19.46 19.22 -5.15
CA THR A 146 19.65 19.76 -6.50
C THR A 146 19.81 18.69 -7.59
N SER A 147 20.10 17.44 -7.23
CA SER A 147 20.23 16.33 -8.19
C SER A 147 19.17 15.24 -8.03
N MET A 148 18.84 14.57 -9.14
CA MET A 148 17.91 13.45 -9.15
C MET A 148 18.53 12.20 -8.50
N PRO A 149 17.74 11.40 -7.76
CA PRO A 149 18.15 10.07 -7.33
C PRO A 149 18.55 9.16 -8.51
N GLU A 150 19.54 8.29 -8.31
CA GLU A 150 20.02 7.36 -9.36
C GLU A 150 18.90 6.51 -9.96
N SER A 151 17.94 6.06 -9.15
CA SER A 151 16.81 5.28 -9.62
C SER A 151 15.95 6.03 -10.65
N TRP A 152 15.78 7.34 -10.50
CA TRP A 152 15.02 8.15 -11.46
C TRP A 152 15.76 8.22 -12.79
N VAL A 153 17.07 8.44 -12.74
CA VAL A 153 17.92 8.57 -13.92
C VAL A 153 18.02 7.24 -14.65
N ARG A 154 18.22 6.12 -13.94
CA ARG A 154 18.25 4.77 -14.53
C ARG A 154 16.93 4.40 -15.20
N ALA A 155 15.80 4.69 -14.55
CA ALA A 155 14.48 4.51 -15.16
C ALA A 155 14.31 5.39 -16.41
N ALA A 156 14.77 6.64 -16.37
CA ALA A 156 14.71 7.55 -17.52
C ALA A 156 15.58 7.08 -18.69
N MET A 157 16.78 6.57 -18.42
CA MET A 157 17.66 5.97 -19.43
C MET A 157 16.99 4.77 -20.09
N LEU A 158 16.38 3.88 -19.31
CA LEU A 158 15.66 2.71 -19.80
C LEU A 158 14.43 3.07 -20.65
N ILE A 159 13.58 3.97 -20.17
CA ILE A 159 12.39 4.39 -20.91
C ILE A 159 12.79 5.13 -22.19
N ARG A 160 13.85 5.95 -22.13
CA ARG A 160 14.37 6.60 -23.34
C ARG A 160 14.93 5.58 -24.33
N LEU A 161 15.68 4.59 -23.83
CA LEU A 161 16.19 3.49 -24.64
C LEU A 161 15.05 2.74 -25.34
N ASN A 162 13.96 2.44 -24.61
CA ASN A 162 12.78 1.79 -25.18
C ASN A 162 12.12 2.65 -26.26
N SER A 163 11.86 3.93 -26.01
CA SER A 163 11.27 4.83 -27.01
C SER A 163 12.13 4.95 -28.28
N LEU A 164 13.47 4.90 -28.17
CA LEU A 164 14.37 4.94 -29.32
C LEU A 164 14.41 3.61 -30.08
N ALA A 165 14.33 2.49 -29.35
CA ALA A 165 14.34 1.12 -29.89
C ALA A 165 13.14 0.82 -30.80
N SER A 166 12.08 1.63 -30.76
CA SER A 166 10.93 1.52 -31.68
C SER A 166 11.30 1.83 -33.15
N GLY A 167 12.44 2.50 -33.42
CA GLY A 167 12.94 2.72 -34.78
C GLY A 167 12.22 3.84 -35.56
N PHE A 168 11.70 4.86 -34.87
CA PHE A 168 11.03 6.01 -35.51
C PHE A 168 11.76 7.34 -35.25
N SER A 169 12.84 7.32 -34.47
CA SER A 169 13.58 8.52 -34.04
C SER A 169 14.79 8.85 -34.91
N GLY A 170 15.22 7.98 -35.82
CA GLY A 170 16.35 8.26 -36.71
C GLY A 170 17.69 8.43 -35.98
N ILE A 171 17.93 7.60 -34.96
CA ILE A 171 19.17 7.57 -34.19
C ILE A 171 20.07 6.43 -34.68
N ARG A 172 21.40 6.56 -34.58
CA ARG A 172 22.32 5.49 -35.00
C ARG A 172 22.43 4.38 -33.95
N GLU A 173 22.76 3.19 -34.43
CA GLU A 173 23.04 2.01 -33.62
C GLU A 173 24.12 2.28 -32.55
N THR A 174 25.18 2.99 -32.91
CA THR A 174 26.27 3.34 -31.97
C THR A 174 25.72 4.08 -30.75
N THR A 175 24.82 5.03 -30.96
CA THR A 175 24.28 5.90 -29.91
C THR A 175 23.34 5.14 -28.98
N ILE A 176 22.43 4.34 -29.52
CA ILE A 176 21.52 3.53 -28.70
C ILE A 176 22.28 2.44 -27.92
N ARG A 177 23.33 1.85 -28.51
CA ARG A 177 24.19 0.88 -27.82
C ARG A 177 25.00 1.51 -26.71
N THR A 178 25.56 2.70 -26.90
CA THR A 178 26.28 3.41 -25.83
C THR A 178 25.35 3.72 -24.65
N LEU A 179 24.11 4.17 -24.91
CA LEU A 179 23.13 4.40 -23.85
C LEU A 179 22.79 3.12 -23.08
N HIS A 180 22.63 1.99 -23.78
CA HIS A 180 22.41 0.68 -23.15
C HIS A 180 23.62 0.21 -22.34
N GLN A 181 24.83 0.33 -22.88
CA GLN A 181 26.08 -0.01 -22.17
C GLN A 181 26.25 0.79 -20.88
N MET A 182 25.94 2.09 -20.89
CA MET A 182 25.96 2.91 -19.68
C MET A 182 25.01 2.37 -18.60
N LEU A 183 23.81 1.91 -18.99
CA LEU A 183 22.82 1.37 -18.06
C LEU A 183 23.29 0.05 -17.42
N GLU A 184 23.85 -0.86 -18.23
CA GLU A 184 24.37 -2.16 -17.81
C GLU A 184 25.63 -2.04 -16.94
N GLU A 185 26.54 -1.11 -17.28
CA GLU A 185 27.76 -0.86 -16.51
C GLU A 185 27.54 0.01 -15.26
N GLY A 186 26.29 0.40 -14.98
CA GLY A 186 25.94 1.20 -13.81
C GLY A 186 26.45 2.64 -13.86
N ILE A 187 26.74 3.18 -15.05
CA ILE A 187 27.16 4.57 -15.26
C ILE A 187 25.90 5.44 -15.30
N THR A 188 25.58 6.08 -14.17
CA THR A 188 24.32 6.83 -14.01
C THR A 188 24.61 8.34 -13.96
N PRO A 189 24.18 9.14 -14.96
CA PRO A 189 24.42 10.59 -14.97
C PRO A 189 23.92 11.34 -13.73
N LEU A 190 24.68 12.35 -13.29
CA LEU A 190 24.23 13.30 -12.29
C LEU A 190 23.34 14.36 -12.96
N VAL A 191 22.03 14.22 -12.77
CA VAL A 191 21.01 15.03 -13.47
C VAL A 191 20.38 16.03 -12.50
N PRO A 192 20.20 17.32 -12.87
CA PRO A 192 19.52 18.30 -12.02
C PRO A 192 18.04 17.95 -11.79
N VAL A 193 17.54 18.16 -10.57
CA VAL A 193 16.16 17.80 -10.19
C VAL A 193 15.09 18.81 -10.66
N LYS A 194 15.50 20.03 -11.01
CA LYS A 194 14.62 21.12 -11.50
C LYS A 194 15.07 21.61 -12.87
N GLY A 195 14.15 22.23 -13.61
CA GLY A 195 14.45 22.88 -14.91
C GLY A 195 13.66 22.34 -16.11
N SER A 196 12.83 21.30 -15.91
CA SER A 196 11.88 20.83 -16.94
C SER A 196 10.46 21.32 -16.67
N ILE A 197 9.77 21.68 -17.75
CA ILE A 197 8.32 21.90 -17.81
C ILE A 197 7.60 20.77 -18.57
N SER A 198 8.33 19.74 -19.00
CA SER A 198 7.81 18.55 -19.68
C SER A 198 6.92 18.91 -20.89
N ALA A 199 7.38 19.89 -21.67
CA ALA A 199 6.63 20.52 -22.76
C ALA A 199 7.00 19.92 -24.10
N SER A 200 8.22 20.19 -24.59
CA SER A 200 8.87 19.47 -25.69
C SER A 200 9.68 18.28 -25.14
N GLY A 201 9.09 17.56 -24.19
CA GLY A 201 9.80 16.58 -23.37
C GLY A 201 10.61 17.19 -22.23
N ASP A 202 11.44 16.36 -21.60
CA ASP A 202 12.32 16.70 -20.47
C ASP A 202 13.71 17.12 -20.96
N LEU A 203 13.75 18.12 -21.84
CA LEU A 203 14.91 18.56 -22.61
C LEU A 203 16.18 18.70 -21.75
N SER A 204 16.12 19.51 -20.69
CA SER A 204 17.30 19.77 -19.86
C SER A 204 17.77 18.51 -19.13
N PRO A 205 16.96 17.81 -18.32
CA PRO A 205 17.38 16.54 -17.72
C PRO A 205 17.97 15.52 -18.71
N LEU A 206 17.33 15.30 -19.86
CA LEU A 206 17.81 14.35 -20.87
C LEU A 206 19.11 14.82 -21.55
N SER A 207 19.36 16.13 -21.61
CA SER A 207 20.63 16.65 -22.15
C SER A 207 21.85 16.32 -21.29
N TYR A 208 21.67 16.06 -19.99
CA TYR A 208 22.76 15.56 -19.13
C TYR A 208 23.07 14.10 -19.45
N ILE A 209 22.05 13.28 -19.72
CA ILE A 209 22.24 11.89 -20.17
C ILE A 209 22.93 11.87 -21.54
N ALA A 210 22.45 12.67 -22.50
CA ALA A 210 23.02 12.79 -23.83
C ALA A 210 24.47 13.32 -23.79
N GLY A 211 24.76 14.29 -22.92
CA GLY A 211 26.12 14.81 -22.76
C GLY A 211 27.09 13.78 -22.18
N VAL A 212 26.61 12.83 -21.36
CA VAL A 212 27.43 11.70 -20.92
C VAL A 212 27.68 10.74 -22.08
N VAL A 213 26.72 10.50 -22.97
CA VAL A 213 26.94 9.71 -24.21
C VAL A 213 28.06 10.31 -25.08
N GLU A 214 28.18 11.65 -25.14
CA GLU A 214 29.30 12.36 -25.80
C GLU A 214 30.61 12.38 -24.97
N GLY A 215 30.62 11.84 -23.76
CA GLY A 215 31.77 11.88 -22.85
C GLY A 215 32.15 13.30 -22.42
N LYS A 216 31.16 14.18 -22.20
CA LYS A 216 31.42 15.59 -21.86
C LYS A 216 32.15 15.74 -20.51
N PRO A 217 33.37 16.29 -20.45
CA PRO A 217 34.14 16.38 -19.19
C PRO A 217 33.53 17.29 -18.12
N GLY A 218 32.61 18.18 -18.49
CA GLY A 218 31.90 19.04 -17.52
C GLY A 218 30.77 18.32 -16.77
N LEU A 219 30.51 17.05 -17.06
CA LEU A 219 29.43 16.27 -16.45
C LEU A 219 30.00 15.17 -15.56
N ASN A 220 29.26 14.89 -14.48
CA ASN A 220 29.58 13.83 -13.55
C ASN A 220 28.56 12.69 -13.63
N VAL A 221 29.00 11.50 -13.24
CA VAL A 221 28.22 10.26 -13.19
C VAL A 221 28.45 9.56 -11.85
N TRP A 222 27.43 8.87 -11.37
CA TRP A 222 27.56 7.87 -10.32
C TRP A 222 28.07 6.56 -10.92
N THR A 223 29.02 5.96 -10.23
CA THR A 223 29.55 4.62 -10.51
C THR A 223 29.66 3.84 -9.20
N ARG A 224 30.20 2.62 -9.27
CA ARG A 224 30.55 1.82 -8.10
C ARG A 224 32.05 1.53 -8.12
N ASN A 225 32.72 1.67 -6.97
CA ASN A 225 34.13 1.30 -6.83
C ASN A 225 34.30 -0.23 -6.70
N THR A 226 35.54 -0.71 -6.55
CA THR A 226 35.84 -2.15 -6.40
C THR A 226 35.24 -2.81 -5.16
N LYS A 227 34.80 -2.02 -4.17
CA LYS A 227 34.10 -2.48 -2.97
C LYS A 227 32.56 -2.42 -3.12
N GLY A 228 32.06 -1.97 -4.27
CA GLY A 228 30.64 -1.76 -4.51
C GLY A 228 30.09 -0.45 -3.90
N GLU A 229 30.95 0.43 -3.41
CA GLU A 229 30.53 1.71 -2.84
C GLU A 229 30.27 2.74 -3.95
N ARG A 230 29.27 3.59 -3.73
CA ARG A 230 28.89 4.68 -4.64
C ARG A 230 30.02 5.72 -4.72
N CYS A 231 30.41 6.11 -5.94
CA CYS A 231 31.38 7.17 -6.16
C CYS A 231 31.01 8.07 -7.35
N LEU A 232 31.33 9.35 -7.23
CA LEU A 232 31.13 10.34 -8.29
C LEU A 232 32.39 10.45 -9.14
N LYS A 233 32.23 10.42 -10.47
CA LYS A 233 33.33 10.53 -11.43
C LYS A 233 32.95 11.43 -12.60
N ARG A 234 33.95 11.97 -13.27
CA ARG A 234 33.80 12.68 -14.54
C ARG A 234 33.37 11.70 -15.64
N ALA A 235 32.46 12.14 -16.52
CA ALA A 235 31.82 11.27 -17.51
C ALA A 235 32.83 10.57 -18.45
N ASP A 236 33.76 11.31 -19.03
CA ASP A 236 34.82 10.79 -19.92
C ASP A 236 35.71 9.75 -19.22
N VAL A 237 36.05 9.97 -17.95
CA VAL A 237 36.86 9.04 -17.16
C VAL A 237 36.10 7.74 -16.93
N ALA A 238 34.83 7.83 -16.50
CA ALA A 238 34.00 6.66 -16.23
C ALA A 238 33.75 5.81 -17.49
N LEU A 239 33.55 6.44 -18.65
CA LEU A 239 33.42 5.73 -19.92
C LEU A 239 34.72 5.05 -20.34
N ALA A 240 35.86 5.74 -20.20
CA ALA A 240 37.17 5.19 -20.53
C ALA A 240 37.53 3.97 -19.67
N GLU A 241 37.21 3.99 -18.37
CA GLU A 241 37.42 2.84 -17.46
C GLU A 241 36.61 1.59 -17.85
N LYS A 242 35.54 1.75 -18.63
CA LYS A 242 34.66 0.67 -19.10
C LYS A 242 34.82 0.37 -20.58
N ASP A 243 35.85 0.94 -21.22
CA ASP A 243 36.10 0.82 -22.67
C ASP A 243 34.90 1.25 -23.54
N ILE A 244 34.04 2.13 -23.02
CA ILE A 244 32.90 2.68 -23.76
C ILE A 244 33.39 3.92 -24.53
N LYS A 245 33.29 3.88 -25.85
CA LYS A 245 33.70 5.00 -26.70
C LYS A 245 32.63 6.10 -26.71
N PRO A 246 33.00 7.37 -26.45
CA PRO A 246 32.08 8.49 -26.62
C PRO A 246 31.58 8.62 -28.06
N VAL A 247 30.33 9.08 -28.21
CA VAL A 247 29.68 9.25 -29.52
C VAL A 247 29.75 10.70 -29.97
N SER A 248 30.15 10.95 -31.22
CA SER A 248 29.99 12.26 -31.85
C SER A 248 28.66 12.29 -32.60
N LEU A 249 27.71 13.12 -32.16
CA LEU A 249 26.32 13.07 -32.63
C LEU A 249 26.15 13.50 -34.09
N GLY A 250 25.46 12.67 -34.86
CA GLY A 250 25.07 12.92 -36.24
C GLY A 250 23.78 13.74 -36.35
N ALA A 251 23.26 13.89 -37.56
CA ALA A 251 22.01 14.59 -37.81
C ALA A 251 20.85 14.02 -36.97
N LYS A 252 20.00 14.89 -36.41
CA LYS A 252 18.85 14.58 -35.53
C LYS A 252 19.18 13.94 -34.18
N GLU A 253 20.33 13.30 -33.99
CA GLU A 253 20.57 12.47 -32.81
C GLU A 253 20.54 13.21 -31.47
N GLY A 254 20.99 14.47 -31.45
CA GLY A 254 20.90 15.31 -30.26
C GLY A 254 19.46 15.68 -29.90
N LEU A 255 18.57 15.78 -30.89
CA LEU A 255 17.14 16.05 -30.71
C LEU A 255 16.30 14.79 -30.43
N ALA A 256 16.60 13.65 -31.09
CA ALA A 256 16.42 12.34 -30.45
C ALA A 256 17.21 12.35 -29.12
N LEU A 257 17.38 11.35 -28.26
CA LEU A 257 17.97 11.59 -26.90
C LEU A 257 17.21 12.61 -26.00
N VAL A 258 17.12 13.92 -26.28
CA VAL A 258 16.54 14.97 -25.43
C VAL A 258 15.05 15.25 -25.63
N ASN A 259 14.50 15.05 -26.82
CA ASN A 259 13.08 15.30 -27.08
C ASN A 259 12.26 14.07 -26.70
N GLY A 260 11.61 14.11 -25.53
CA GLY A 260 10.75 13.03 -25.04
C GLY A 260 10.44 13.11 -23.55
N THR A 261 9.50 12.30 -23.09
CA THR A 261 8.91 12.40 -21.74
C THR A 261 9.53 11.42 -20.74
N ALA A 262 10.65 10.78 -21.11
CA ALA A 262 11.21 9.63 -20.41
C ALA A 262 11.52 9.91 -18.93
N VAL A 263 11.94 11.13 -18.57
CA VAL A 263 12.23 11.48 -17.17
C VAL A 263 10.95 11.63 -16.36
N SER A 264 9.95 12.32 -16.90
CA SER A 264 8.63 12.44 -16.28
C SER A 264 7.97 11.07 -16.12
N CYS A 265 8.01 10.24 -17.15
CA CYS A 265 7.47 8.89 -17.16
C CYS A 265 8.21 7.97 -16.17
N ALA A 266 9.54 8.11 -16.05
CA ALA A 266 10.34 7.38 -15.07
C ALA A 266 9.95 7.69 -13.62
N VAL A 267 9.88 8.97 -13.28
CA VAL A 267 9.46 9.43 -11.94
C VAL A 267 8.04 8.97 -11.65
N ALA A 268 7.14 9.06 -12.63
CA ALA A 268 5.77 8.60 -12.49
C ALA A 268 5.65 7.08 -12.30
N SER A 269 6.46 6.30 -13.01
CA SER A 269 6.51 4.84 -12.87
C SER A 269 6.95 4.43 -11.47
N LEU A 270 8.00 5.06 -10.95
CA LEU A 270 8.48 4.82 -9.58
C LEU A 270 7.42 5.21 -8.53
N ALA A 271 6.76 6.36 -8.73
CA ALA A 271 5.68 6.81 -7.84
C ALA A 271 4.49 5.85 -7.86
N LEU A 272 4.05 5.42 -9.04
CA LEU A 272 2.92 4.52 -9.19
C LEU A 272 3.17 3.16 -8.51
N HIS A 273 4.39 2.62 -8.62
CA HIS A 273 4.77 1.37 -7.96
C HIS A 273 4.56 1.44 -6.43
N ASP A 274 5.08 2.49 -5.78
CA ASP A 274 4.92 2.64 -4.33
C ASP A 274 3.46 3.00 -3.97
N ALA A 275 2.74 3.75 -4.81
CA ALA A 275 1.34 4.10 -4.58
C ALA A 275 0.40 2.89 -4.62
N MET A 276 0.60 1.94 -5.55
CA MET A 276 -0.12 0.67 -5.56
C MET A 276 0.16 -0.15 -4.30
N GLY A 277 1.40 -0.11 -3.80
CA GLY A 277 1.78 -0.70 -2.51
C GLY A 277 1.02 -0.08 -1.34
N GLN A 278 0.96 1.26 -1.26
CA GLN A 278 0.21 1.97 -0.22
C GLN A 278 -1.31 1.71 -0.30
N ALA A 279 -1.88 1.65 -1.51
CA ALA A 279 -3.29 1.35 -1.70
C ALA A 279 -3.64 -0.06 -1.18
N THR A 280 -2.78 -1.04 -1.43
CA THR A 280 -2.96 -2.42 -0.94
C THR A 280 -2.74 -2.51 0.58
N LEU A 281 -1.68 -1.87 1.07
CA LEU A 281 -1.38 -1.80 2.51
C LEU A 281 -2.53 -1.16 3.29
N SER A 282 -3.20 -0.15 2.74
CA SER A 282 -4.32 0.52 3.44
C SER A 282 -5.51 -0.41 3.72
N GLN A 283 -5.74 -1.40 2.85
CA GLN A 283 -6.76 -2.43 3.06
C GLN A 283 -6.35 -3.37 4.21
N ILE A 284 -5.08 -3.77 4.28
CA ILE A 284 -4.54 -4.59 5.36
C ILE A 284 -4.57 -3.85 6.70
N LEU A 285 -4.16 -2.57 6.72
CA LEU A 285 -4.21 -1.72 7.91
C LEU A 285 -5.66 -1.49 8.38
N THR A 286 -6.60 -1.42 7.45
CA THR A 286 -8.04 -1.39 7.79
C THR A 286 -8.46 -2.68 8.47
N ALA A 287 -8.10 -3.86 7.94
CA ALA A 287 -8.40 -5.13 8.60
C ALA A 287 -7.77 -5.23 10.00
N MET A 288 -6.50 -4.85 10.15
CA MET A 288 -5.85 -4.77 11.47
C MET A 288 -6.58 -3.81 12.42
N SER A 289 -7.10 -2.70 11.90
CA SER A 289 -7.86 -1.70 12.69
C SER A 289 -9.24 -2.24 13.08
N VAL A 290 -9.92 -2.99 12.21
CA VAL A 290 -11.18 -3.68 12.55
C VAL A 290 -10.94 -4.59 13.76
N GLU A 291 -9.91 -5.45 13.70
CA GLU A 291 -9.60 -6.37 14.80
C GLU A 291 -9.23 -5.64 16.09
N ALA A 292 -8.35 -4.63 16.01
CA ALA A 292 -7.93 -3.87 17.18
C ALA A 292 -9.07 -3.06 17.82
N LEU A 293 -10.02 -2.57 17.01
CA LEU A 293 -11.22 -1.86 17.46
C LEU A 293 -12.37 -2.79 17.85
N LEU A 294 -12.19 -4.12 17.78
CA LEU A 294 -13.29 -5.10 17.93
C LEU A 294 -14.48 -4.75 17.03
N GLY A 295 -14.19 -4.40 15.78
CA GLY A 295 -15.15 -4.06 14.74
C GLY A 295 -15.85 -5.29 14.16
N THR A 296 -16.77 -5.05 13.23
CA THR A 296 -17.51 -6.11 12.52
C THR A 296 -17.02 -6.26 11.08
N ASP A 297 -17.09 -7.49 10.58
CA ASP A 297 -16.85 -7.84 9.19
C ASP A 297 -18.07 -7.61 8.28
N GLU A 298 -19.27 -7.40 8.85
CA GLU A 298 -20.53 -7.19 8.11
C GLU A 298 -20.40 -6.08 7.06
N SER A 299 -19.64 -5.02 7.36
CA SER A 299 -19.43 -3.88 6.46
C SER A 299 -18.71 -4.26 5.14
N PHE A 300 -18.10 -5.44 5.10
CA PHE A 300 -17.37 -5.99 3.96
C PHE A 300 -18.12 -7.14 3.28
N ASP A 301 -19.37 -7.39 3.66
CA ASP A 301 -20.20 -8.41 3.03
C ASP A 301 -20.36 -8.15 1.52
N SER A 302 -20.25 -9.23 0.75
CA SER A 302 -20.32 -9.20 -0.71
C SER A 302 -21.60 -8.56 -1.25
N PHE A 303 -22.72 -8.66 -0.52
CA PHE A 303 -24.02 -8.09 -0.90
C PHE A 303 -23.94 -6.58 -1.15
N PHE A 304 -23.17 -5.83 -0.35
CA PHE A 304 -23.00 -4.39 -0.57
C PHE A 304 -22.33 -4.09 -1.92
N GLY A 305 -21.41 -4.95 -2.35
CA GLY A 305 -20.78 -4.90 -3.67
C GLY A 305 -21.73 -5.32 -4.79
N GLU A 306 -22.58 -6.33 -4.56
CA GLU A 306 -23.58 -6.78 -5.54
C GLU A 306 -24.60 -5.69 -5.88
N VAL A 307 -25.09 -4.96 -4.87
CA VAL A 307 -26.11 -3.91 -5.07
C VAL A 307 -25.53 -2.55 -5.41
N ARG A 308 -24.23 -2.33 -5.15
CA ARG A 308 -23.48 -1.13 -5.53
C ARG A 308 -22.13 -1.51 -6.14
N PRO A 309 -22.11 -1.95 -7.41
CA PRO A 309 -20.97 -2.66 -8.02
C PRO A 309 -19.91 -1.72 -8.60
N HIS A 310 -19.39 -0.79 -7.79
CA HIS A 310 -18.15 -0.09 -8.14
C HIS A 310 -16.98 -1.10 -8.04
N PRO A 311 -16.21 -1.35 -9.12
CA PRO A 311 -15.20 -2.41 -9.13
C PRO A 311 -14.22 -2.33 -7.95
N GLY A 312 -13.71 -1.13 -7.64
CA GLY A 312 -12.76 -0.98 -6.55
C GLY A 312 -13.41 -1.22 -5.17
N GLN A 313 -14.70 -0.89 -5.01
CA GLN A 313 -15.43 -1.16 -3.76
C GLN A 313 -15.60 -2.66 -3.55
N VAL A 314 -16.01 -3.38 -4.60
CA VAL A 314 -16.18 -4.85 -4.59
C VAL A 314 -14.85 -5.53 -4.26
N GLU A 315 -13.79 -5.11 -4.95
CA GLU A 315 -12.44 -5.62 -4.74
C GLU A 315 -11.96 -5.39 -3.30
N THR A 316 -12.11 -4.17 -2.78
CA THR A 316 -11.69 -3.83 -1.41
C THR A 316 -12.47 -4.63 -0.37
N ALA A 317 -13.80 -4.73 -0.50
CA ALA A 317 -14.64 -5.46 0.44
C ALA A 317 -14.23 -6.94 0.50
N ARG A 318 -14.08 -7.58 -0.67
CA ARG A 318 -13.61 -8.97 -0.78
C ARG A 318 -12.27 -9.17 -0.08
N ASN A 319 -11.30 -8.28 -0.31
CA ASN A 319 -9.97 -8.38 0.27
C ASN A 319 -10.00 -8.23 1.79
N ILE A 320 -10.66 -7.19 2.31
CA ILE A 320 -10.73 -6.95 3.75
C ILE A 320 -11.46 -8.10 4.46
N HIS A 321 -12.58 -8.58 3.90
CA HIS A 321 -13.30 -9.73 4.44
C HIS A 321 -12.41 -10.97 4.52
N ALA A 322 -11.65 -11.28 3.45
CA ALA A 322 -10.71 -12.41 3.46
C ALA A 322 -9.54 -12.20 4.44
N PHE A 323 -9.02 -10.98 4.59
CA PHE A 323 -7.96 -10.65 5.56
C PHE A 323 -8.38 -10.90 7.00
N LEU A 324 -9.66 -10.67 7.32
CA LEU A 324 -10.25 -10.91 8.64
C LEU A 324 -10.53 -12.39 8.93
N SER A 325 -10.43 -13.27 7.92
CA SER A 325 -10.65 -14.70 8.11
C SER A 325 -9.77 -15.26 9.24
N LYS A 326 -10.37 -16.11 10.08
CA LYS A 326 -9.77 -16.73 11.29
C LYS A 326 -9.57 -15.79 12.48
N SER A 327 -9.92 -14.50 12.38
CA SER A 327 -9.86 -13.62 13.54
C SER A 327 -10.88 -14.04 14.59
N SER A 328 -10.48 -14.06 15.86
CA SER A 328 -11.40 -14.21 17.00
C SER A 328 -11.71 -12.86 17.66
N LEU A 329 -11.18 -11.75 17.12
CA LEU A 329 -11.38 -10.39 17.64
C LEU A 329 -12.55 -9.67 16.95
N VAL A 330 -12.92 -10.11 15.75
CA VAL A 330 -14.06 -9.58 14.99
C VAL A 330 -15.37 -9.93 15.69
N GLN A 331 -16.30 -8.98 15.71
CA GLN A 331 -17.64 -9.14 16.28
C GLN A 331 -18.66 -9.50 15.19
N HIS A 332 -19.53 -10.46 15.46
CA HIS A 332 -20.49 -11.01 14.48
C HIS A 332 -21.98 -10.90 14.89
N SER A 333 -22.34 -10.16 15.95
CA SER A 333 -23.72 -10.18 16.49
C SER A 333 -24.31 -8.81 16.84
N ASP A 334 -25.64 -8.74 16.73
CA ASP A 334 -26.48 -7.63 17.20
C ASP A 334 -26.17 -7.28 18.67
N THR A 335 -25.74 -6.04 18.90
CA THR A 335 -25.42 -5.50 20.22
C THR A 335 -26.66 -5.43 21.11
N GLU A 336 -26.50 -5.62 22.42
CA GLU A 336 -27.54 -5.39 23.43
C GLU A 336 -28.07 -3.94 23.40
N GLU A 337 -29.25 -3.70 24.00
CA GLU A 337 -29.86 -2.36 24.09
C GLU A 337 -28.91 -1.33 24.73
N GLY A 338 -28.57 -0.27 23.98
CA GLY A 338 -27.85 0.90 24.48
C GLY A 338 -26.36 1.00 24.13
N GLU A 339 -25.79 0.04 23.39
CA GLU A 339 -24.42 0.15 22.85
C GLU A 339 -24.38 0.70 21.43
N LEU A 340 -23.22 1.23 21.02
CA LEU A 340 -23.04 1.73 19.67
C LEU A 340 -23.04 0.55 18.69
N ARG A 341 -24.20 0.32 18.05
CA ARG A 341 -24.43 -0.77 17.10
C ARG A 341 -23.49 -0.79 15.90
N GLN A 342 -22.98 0.37 15.48
CA GLN A 342 -22.24 0.50 14.23
C GLN A 342 -20.81 0.99 14.45
N ASP A 343 -19.87 0.42 13.70
CA ASP A 343 -18.54 0.98 13.57
C ASP A 343 -18.57 2.41 13.00
N ARG A 344 -17.54 3.20 13.32
CA ARG A 344 -17.37 4.54 12.74
C ARG A 344 -16.94 4.42 11.27
N TYR A 345 -17.11 5.54 10.55
CA TYR A 345 -16.96 5.56 9.09
C TYR A 345 -15.56 5.19 8.61
N SER A 346 -14.53 5.50 9.39
CA SER A 346 -13.14 5.19 9.06
C SER A 346 -12.92 3.69 8.80
N VAL A 347 -13.69 2.82 9.45
CA VAL A 347 -13.70 1.37 9.24
C VAL A 347 -14.87 0.95 8.34
N ARG A 348 -16.10 1.30 8.74
CA ARG A 348 -17.33 0.81 8.08
C ARG A 348 -17.47 1.21 6.62
N THR A 349 -16.95 2.38 6.25
CA THR A 349 -17.03 2.88 4.87
C THR A 349 -15.73 2.70 4.08
N ALA A 350 -14.77 1.93 4.60
CA ALA A 350 -13.45 1.80 4.00
C ALA A 350 -13.50 1.26 2.57
N SER A 351 -14.37 0.30 2.25
CA SER A 351 -14.53 -0.21 0.88
C SER A 351 -15.01 0.87 -0.08
N GLN A 352 -15.96 1.70 0.34
CA GLN A 352 -16.50 2.80 -0.46
C GLN A 352 -15.50 3.95 -0.58
N TRP A 353 -14.58 4.10 0.38
CA TRP A 353 -13.54 5.13 0.40
C TRP A 353 -12.32 4.76 -0.46
N ILE A 354 -11.86 3.51 -0.36
CA ILE A 354 -10.70 2.99 -1.11
C ILE A 354 -11.09 2.63 -2.54
N GLY A 355 -12.36 2.23 -2.80
CA GLY A 355 -12.78 1.80 -4.13
C GLY A 355 -12.43 2.76 -5.28
N PRO A 356 -12.82 4.05 -5.19
CA PRO A 356 -12.43 5.05 -6.21
C PRO A 356 -10.91 5.26 -6.34
N VAL A 357 -10.15 5.07 -5.26
CA VAL A 357 -8.68 5.13 -5.29
C VAL A 357 -8.11 4.02 -6.17
N LEU A 358 -8.64 2.80 -6.03
CA LEU A 358 -8.23 1.66 -6.86
C LEU A 358 -8.53 1.91 -8.35
N GLU A 359 -9.68 2.50 -8.65
CA GLU A 359 -10.09 2.85 -10.01
C GLU A 359 -9.20 3.95 -10.63
N ASP A 360 -8.84 4.97 -9.85
CA ASP A 360 -7.92 6.04 -10.28
C ASP A 360 -6.51 5.53 -10.52
N LEU A 361 -5.99 4.66 -9.64
CA LEU A 361 -4.68 4.03 -9.81
C LEU A 361 -4.65 3.07 -11.00
N HIS A 362 -5.75 2.38 -11.28
CA HIS A 362 -5.88 1.57 -12.49
C HIS A 362 -5.74 2.41 -13.75
N LEU A 363 -6.44 3.55 -13.83
CA LEU A 363 -6.32 4.47 -14.96
C LEU A 363 -4.92 5.08 -15.06
N ALA A 364 -4.31 5.45 -13.93
CA ALA A 364 -2.94 5.94 -13.89
C ALA A 364 -1.95 4.87 -14.41
N HIS A 365 -2.12 3.61 -14.01
CA HIS A 365 -1.33 2.49 -14.50
C HIS A 365 -1.44 2.29 -16.02
N GLN A 366 -2.64 2.38 -16.58
CA GLN A 366 -2.83 2.32 -18.03
C GLN A 366 -2.11 3.49 -18.74
N GLN A 367 -2.27 4.71 -18.23
CA GLN A 367 -1.65 5.91 -18.82
C GLN A 367 -0.13 5.82 -18.82
N ILE A 368 0.48 5.42 -17.70
CA ILE A 368 1.93 5.27 -17.59
C ILE A 368 2.43 4.08 -18.43
N GLY A 369 1.73 2.95 -18.44
CA GLY A 369 2.09 1.81 -19.28
C GLY A 369 2.11 2.13 -20.78
N ILE A 370 1.18 2.97 -21.26
CA ILE A 370 1.18 3.49 -22.64
C ILE A 370 2.35 4.43 -22.87
N GLU A 371 2.57 5.40 -21.97
CA GLU A 371 3.65 6.39 -22.11
C GLU A 371 5.04 5.72 -22.17
N MET A 372 5.29 4.72 -21.31
CA MET A 372 6.53 3.94 -21.29
C MET A 372 6.87 3.24 -22.62
N ASN A 373 5.85 2.97 -23.43
CA ASN A 373 5.92 2.26 -24.70
C ASN A 373 5.58 3.17 -25.89
N SER A 374 5.58 4.48 -25.69
CA SER A 374 5.28 5.47 -26.72
C SER A 374 6.57 6.04 -27.33
N VAL A 375 6.49 6.40 -28.61
CA VAL A 375 7.54 7.19 -29.26
C VAL A 375 7.29 8.66 -28.97
N THR A 376 7.90 9.16 -27.90
CA THR A 376 7.81 10.56 -27.48
C THR A 376 8.99 11.32 -28.09
N ASP A 377 8.91 11.68 -29.37
CA ASP A 377 9.97 12.40 -30.11
C ASP A 377 9.33 13.25 -31.22
N ASN A 378 10.10 14.19 -31.79
CA ASN A 378 9.70 14.99 -32.94
C ASN A 378 10.94 15.54 -33.68
N PRO A 379 10.96 15.51 -35.03
CA PRO A 379 10.01 14.81 -35.90
C PRO A 379 10.18 13.30 -35.85
N LEU A 380 9.15 12.57 -36.30
CA LEU A 380 9.21 11.11 -36.46
C LEU A 380 9.49 10.74 -37.91
N VAL A 381 10.26 9.67 -38.10
CA VAL A 381 10.46 9.03 -39.41
C VAL A 381 9.34 8.02 -39.59
N ASP A 382 8.69 8.00 -40.75
CA ASP A 382 7.71 6.96 -41.09
C ASP A 382 8.25 6.00 -42.16
N PRO A 383 8.77 4.82 -41.76
CA PRO A 383 9.29 3.83 -42.69
C PRO A 383 8.26 3.35 -43.72
N ALA A 384 6.96 3.36 -43.39
CA ALA A 384 5.91 2.87 -44.29
C ALA A 384 5.63 3.85 -45.44
N ARG A 385 6.08 5.10 -45.33
CA ARG A 385 5.90 6.16 -46.35
C ARG A 385 7.25 6.67 -46.87
N ASP A 386 8.14 5.75 -47.23
CA ASP A 386 9.47 6.04 -47.79
C ASP A 386 10.30 6.99 -46.91
N GLY A 387 10.24 6.79 -45.58
CA GLY A 387 11.01 7.59 -44.63
C GLY A 387 10.48 9.01 -44.41
N LYS A 388 9.22 9.29 -44.78
CA LYS A 388 8.62 10.63 -44.62
C LYS A 388 8.80 11.17 -43.20
N MET A 389 9.38 12.37 -43.08
CA MET A 389 9.49 13.10 -41.82
C MET A 389 8.15 13.73 -41.43
N LEU A 390 7.65 13.41 -40.23
CA LEU A 390 6.39 13.90 -39.69
C LEU A 390 6.62 14.77 -38.46
N HIS A 391 6.04 15.96 -38.47
CA HIS A 391 6.11 16.92 -37.37
C HIS A 391 4.84 16.85 -36.53
N GLY A 392 5.00 16.70 -35.22
CA GLY A 392 3.88 16.53 -34.28
C GLY A 392 4.25 16.90 -32.84
N GLY A 393 3.38 16.55 -31.90
CA GLY A 393 3.46 16.94 -30.49
C GLY A 393 3.62 15.79 -29.51
N ASN A 394 4.12 14.63 -29.94
CA ASN A 394 4.25 13.42 -29.09
C ASN A 394 5.15 13.60 -27.85
N PHE A 395 5.89 14.71 -27.78
CA PHE A 395 6.70 15.10 -26.64
C PHE A 395 5.90 15.68 -25.46
N GLN A 396 4.58 15.88 -25.61
CA GLN A 396 3.73 16.53 -24.61
C GLN A 396 3.21 15.54 -23.57
N ALA A 397 3.73 15.62 -22.34
CA ALA A 397 3.47 14.63 -21.28
C ALA A 397 2.17 14.84 -20.48
N ARG A 398 1.09 15.37 -21.08
CA ARG A 398 -0.14 15.70 -20.34
C ARG A 398 -0.81 14.47 -19.71
N ALA A 399 -0.68 13.30 -20.35
CA ALA A 399 -1.15 12.03 -19.79
C ALA A 399 -0.44 11.68 -18.46
N VAL A 400 0.87 11.90 -18.40
CA VAL A 400 1.66 11.68 -17.17
C VAL A 400 1.20 12.63 -16.05
N THR A 401 0.95 13.91 -16.34
CA THR A 401 0.41 14.83 -15.32
C THR A 401 -0.95 14.36 -14.80
N SER A 402 -1.84 13.91 -15.70
CA SER A 402 -3.16 13.39 -15.34
C SER A 402 -3.07 12.14 -14.44
N ALA A 403 -2.13 11.24 -14.71
CA ALA A 403 -1.86 10.06 -13.89
C ALA A 403 -1.31 10.42 -12.51
N MET A 404 -0.36 11.36 -12.45
CA MET A 404 0.26 11.79 -11.20
C MET A 404 -0.67 12.58 -10.29
N GLU A 405 -1.57 13.40 -10.85
CA GLU A 405 -2.57 14.12 -10.04
C GLU A 405 -3.60 13.16 -9.42
N LYS A 406 -4.08 12.16 -10.17
CA LYS A 406 -4.94 11.08 -9.64
C LYS A 406 -4.25 10.29 -8.54
N THR A 407 -3.00 9.88 -8.81
CA THR A 407 -2.18 9.14 -7.86
C THR A 407 -1.98 9.95 -6.57
N ARG A 408 -1.67 11.23 -6.68
CA ARG A 408 -1.44 12.10 -5.51
C ARG A 408 -2.72 12.35 -4.71
N GLN A 409 -3.85 12.54 -5.37
CA GLN A 409 -5.15 12.67 -4.70
C GLN A 409 -5.57 11.35 -4.01
N SER A 410 -5.28 10.22 -4.65
CA SER A 410 -5.49 8.88 -4.08
C SER A 410 -4.70 8.68 -2.79
N LEU A 411 -3.42 9.08 -2.76
CA LEU A 411 -2.58 9.00 -1.57
C LEU A 411 -3.14 9.83 -0.40
N GLN A 412 -3.61 11.06 -0.68
CA GLN A 412 -4.24 11.90 0.33
C GLN A 412 -5.53 11.29 0.87
N THR A 413 -6.33 10.68 -0.01
CA THR A 413 -7.57 9.98 0.35
C THR A 413 -7.27 8.81 1.29
N ILE A 414 -6.27 7.98 0.96
CA ILE A 414 -5.79 6.90 1.83
C ILE A 414 -5.34 7.46 3.18
N GLY A 415 -4.47 8.48 3.17
CA GLY A 415 -3.94 9.09 4.40
C GLY A 415 -5.03 9.60 5.33
N ARG A 416 -6.09 10.23 4.79
CA ARG A 416 -7.21 10.74 5.58
C ARG A 416 -7.92 9.64 6.39
N MET A 417 -8.07 8.47 5.78
CA MET A 417 -8.70 7.30 6.40
C MET A 417 -7.77 6.66 7.43
N LEU A 418 -6.51 6.38 7.07
CA LEU A 418 -5.52 5.79 7.98
C LEU A 418 -5.27 6.68 9.20
N PHE A 419 -5.18 8.00 9.02
CA PHE A 419 -5.12 8.96 10.13
C PHE A 419 -6.29 8.79 11.08
N SER A 420 -7.52 8.76 10.55
CA SER A 420 -8.73 8.58 11.38
C SER A 420 -8.75 7.24 12.11
N GLN A 421 -8.40 6.14 11.45
CA GLN A 421 -8.32 4.82 12.08
C GLN A 421 -7.26 4.81 13.20
N CYS A 422 -6.08 5.37 12.97
CA CYS A 422 -5.01 5.42 13.95
C CYS A 422 -5.37 6.29 15.17
N THR A 423 -5.96 7.46 14.99
CA THR A 423 -6.45 8.30 16.10
C THR A 423 -7.57 7.60 16.86
N GLU A 424 -8.45 6.85 16.17
CA GLU A 424 -9.50 6.08 16.84
C GLU A 424 -8.94 4.98 17.75
N LEU A 425 -7.83 4.33 17.39
CA LEU A 425 -7.13 3.34 18.22
C LEU A 425 -6.54 3.97 19.49
N ILE A 426 -5.91 5.14 19.34
CA ILE A 426 -5.20 5.84 20.42
C ILE A 426 -6.19 6.42 21.45
N ASN A 427 -7.39 6.80 21.00
CA ASN A 427 -8.38 7.48 21.82
C ASN A 427 -9.28 6.50 22.61
N PRO A 428 -9.24 6.50 23.96
CA PRO A 428 -10.04 5.61 24.80
C PRO A 428 -11.56 5.82 24.65
N ALA A 429 -12.02 6.98 24.18
CA ALA A 429 -13.44 7.24 23.93
C ALA A 429 -13.97 6.51 22.68
N THR A 430 -13.08 6.02 21.82
CA THR A 430 -13.43 5.44 20.52
C THR A 430 -12.96 4.01 20.33
N ASN A 431 -11.94 3.58 21.08
CA ASN A 431 -11.19 2.35 20.84
C ASN A 431 -11.74 1.07 21.51
N ARG A 432 -12.92 1.14 22.15
CA ARG A 432 -13.60 -0.01 22.79
C ARG A 432 -12.74 -0.77 23.82
N GLY A 433 -12.25 -0.10 24.86
CA GLY A 433 -11.60 -0.76 26.00
C GLY A 433 -10.08 -0.89 25.91
N LEU A 434 -9.43 -0.31 24.90
CA LEU A 434 -7.97 -0.15 24.91
C LEU A 434 -7.57 1.01 25.84
N ALA A 435 -6.40 0.89 26.47
CA ALA A 435 -5.86 1.91 27.35
C ALA A 435 -5.59 3.24 26.61
N PRO A 436 -5.69 4.40 27.31
CA PRO A 436 -5.43 5.69 26.70
C PRO A 436 -4.00 5.77 26.15
N ASN A 437 -3.84 6.24 24.92
CA ASN A 437 -2.55 6.29 24.24
C ASN A 437 -1.88 4.89 24.13
N LEU A 438 -2.65 3.80 24.00
CA LEU A 438 -2.13 2.43 23.76
C LEU A 438 -1.02 1.99 24.74
N VAL A 439 -1.09 2.47 25.98
CA VAL A 439 -0.09 2.16 27.00
C VAL A 439 -0.33 0.78 27.59
N ALA A 440 0.75 0.07 27.87
CA ALA A 440 0.70 -1.25 28.50
C ALA A 440 0.89 -1.16 30.03
N GLU A 441 1.47 -0.06 30.50
CA GLU A 441 1.68 0.25 31.91
C GLU A 441 0.46 0.92 32.56
N GLU A 442 0.67 1.46 33.75
CA GLU A 442 -0.33 2.30 34.40
C GLU A 442 -0.57 3.59 33.58
N PRO A 443 -1.84 3.93 33.29
CA PRO A 443 -2.20 5.12 32.51
C PRO A 443 -1.65 6.44 33.07
N SER A 444 -1.42 6.53 34.39
CA SER A 444 -0.84 7.72 35.00
C SER A 444 0.67 7.88 34.77
N GLU A 445 1.37 6.80 34.41
CA GLU A 445 2.83 6.74 34.31
C GLU A 445 3.34 6.81 32.86
N SER A 446 2.46 6.58 31.88
CA SER A 446 2.84 6.41 30.47
C SER A 446 1.92 7.19 29.53
N PHE A 447 2.53 7.85 28.54
CA PHE A 447 1.82 8.59 27.49
C PHE A 447 2.45 8.38 26.11
N ILE A 448 3.17 7.26 25.92
CA ILE A 448 4.20 7.10 24.88
C ILE A 448 3.70 7.26 23.44
N TRP A 449 2.41 7.05 23.18
CA TRP A 449 1.81 7.23 21.85
C TRP A 449 1.23 8.62 21.57
N LYS A 450 1.19 9.50 22.58
CA LYS A 450 0.69 10.88 22.41
C LYS A 450 1.49 11.65 21.36
N GLY A 451 2.82 11.49 21.35
CA GLY A 451 3.69 12.11 20.35
C GLY A 451 3.41 11.59 18.94
N THR A 452 3.11 10.29 18.81
CA THR A 452 2.74 9.67 17.54
C THR A 452 1.43 10.25 16.99
N ASP A 453 0.40 10.45 17.84
CA ASP A 453 -0.86 11.08 17.44
C ASP A 453 -0.67 12.50 16.88
N ILE A 454 0.19 13.29 17.53
CA ILE A 454 0.57 14.63 17.03
C ILE A 454 1.31 14.54 15.69
N MET A 455 2.24 13.60 15.57
CA MET A 455 3.02 13.40 14.35
C MET A 455 2.13 13.03 13.16
N ILE A 456 1.21 12.06 13.31
CA ILE A 456 0.31 11.67 12.20
C ILE A 456 -0.65 12.80 11.80
N ALA A 457 -1.04 13.67 12.73
CA ALA A 457 -1.83 14.86 12.42
C ALA A 457 -1.06 15.86 11.54
N ALA A 458 0.23 16.09 11.86
CA ALA A 458 1.11 16.93 11.05
C ALA A 458 1.31 16.35 9.64
N LEU A 459 1.59 15.05 9.54
CA LEU A 459 1.76 14.35 8.26
C LEU A 459 0.48 14.41 7.42
N GLN A 460 -0.69 14.21 8.02
CA GLN A 460 -1.96 14.28 7.29
C GLN A 460 -2.26 15.71 6.80
N ALA A 461 -1.89 16.74 7.56
CA ALA A 461 -2.05 18.13 7.15
C ALA A 461 -1.16 18.46 5.93
N GLU A 462 0.10 18.03 5.97
CA GLU A 462 1.04 18.21 4.85
C GLU A 462 0.59 17.43 3.61
N LEU A 463 0.15 16.19 3.78
CA LEU A 463 -0.41 15.39 2.69
C LEU A 463 -1.65 16.04 2.06
N GLY A 464 -2.49 16.70 2.88
CA GLY A 464 -3.60 17.52 2.43
C GLY A 464 -3.16 18.68 1.52
N PHE A 465 -2.07 19.35 1.84
CA PHE A 465 -1.50 20.42 1.01
C PHE A 465 -0.90 19.89 -0.31
N LEU A 466 -0.19 18.77 -0.25
CA LEU A 466 0.45 18.15 -1.42
C LEU A 466 -0.57 17.69 -2.48
N ALA A 467 -1.81 17.41 -2.09
CA ALA A 467 -2.87 16.98 -3.01
C ALA A 467 -3.30 18.05 -4.04
N ASN A 468 -2.87 19.31 -3.89
CA ASN A 468 -3.19 20.35 -4.85
C ASN A 468 -2.66 20.04 -6.27
N PRO A 469 -3.41 20.40 -7.32
CA PRO A 469 -3.00 20.14 -8.71
C PRO A 469 -1.81 21.01 -9.11
N VAL A 470 -0.95 20.47 -9.96
CA VAL A 470 0.21 21.19 -10.53
C VAL A 470 -0.17 21.75 -11.91
N GLY A 471 -1.00 21.04 -12.66
CA GLY A 471 -1.38 21.39 -14.03
C GLY A 471 -2.12 22.72 -14.17
N SER A 472 -2.70 23.25 -13.09
CA SER A 472 -3.32 24.59 -13.07
C SER A 472 -2.29 25.74 -13.10
N HIS A 473 -1.01 25.44 -12.92
CA HIS A 473 0.06 26.45 -12.81
C HIS A 473 0.89 26.63 -14.10
N VAL A 474 0.42 26.09 -15.22
CA VAL A 474 1.08 26.22 -16.54
C VAL A 474 1.39 27.69 -16.86
N GLN A 475 2.64 27.95 -17.26
CA GLN A 475 3.11 29.26 -17.68
C GLN A 475 3.48 29.24 -19.16
N THR A 476 3.33 30.38 -19.83
CA THR A 476 3.89 30.54 -21.18
C THR A 476 5.40 30.58 -21.13
N ALA A 477 6.05 29.73 -21.92
CA ALA A 477 7.51 29.61 -21.96
C ALA A 477 8.06 29.68 -23.40
N GLU A 478 9.39 29.79 -23.50
CA GLU A 478 10.16 29.67 -24.76
C GLU A 478 9.61 30.58 -25.88
N MET A 479 9.75 31.89 -25.69
CA MET A 479 9.32 32.93 -26.64
C MET A 479 7.83 32.86 -27.05
N GLY A 480 6.98 32.22 -26.23
CA GLY A 480 5.56 32.05 -26.51
C GLY A 480 5.21 30.79 -27.31
N ASN A 481 6.21 30.03 -27.79
CA ASN A 481 5.98 28.78 -28.52
C ASN A 481 5.42 27.68 -27.60
N GLN A 482 5.88 27.63 -26.35
CA GLN A 482 5.41 26.67 -25.34
C GLN A 482 4.38 27.32 -24.42
N SER A 483 3.30 27.86 -25.02
CA SER A 483 2.19 28.50 -24.32
C SER A 483 1.37 27.54 -23.47
N ILE A 484 1.42 26.25 -23.80
CA ILE A 484 0.92 25.13 -22.99
C ILE A 484 2.03 24.11 -22.77
N ASN A 485 2.05 23.52 -21.58
CA ASN A 485 3.00 22.49 -21.17
C ASN A 485 2.40 21.61 -20.08
N SER A 486 2.95 20.42 -19.86
CA SER A 486 2.32 19.44 -18.97
C SER A 486 2.70 19.61 -17.50
N LEU A 487 3.90 20.12 -17.22
CA LEU A 487 4.51 20.12 -15.88
C LEU A 487 4.64 18.72 -15.26
N ALA A 488 4.70 17.67 -16.09
CA ALA A 488 4.64 16.28 -15.64
C ALA A 488 5.72 15.90 -14.62
N LEU A 489 6.99 16.30 -14.84
CA LEU A 489 8.06 16.04 -13.88
C LEU A 489 7.79 16.69 -12.51
N ILE A 490 7.22 17.90 -12.49
CA ILE A 490 6.88 18.60 -11.24
C ILE A 490 5.75 17.84 -10.51
N SER A 491 4.73 17.40 -11.25
CA SER A 491 3.65 16.57 -10.67
C SER A 491 4.17 15.25 -10.13
N GLY A 492 5.07 14.56 -10.85
CA GLY A 492 5.72 13.33 -10.39
C GLY A 492 6.53 13.54 -9.09
N ARG A 493 7.31 14.63 -9.02
CA ARG A 493 8.10 14.99 -7.83
C ARG A 493 7.23 15.18 -6.59
N TYR A 494 6.16 15.96 -6.68
CA TYR A 494 5.25 16.16 -5.54
C TYR A 494 4.42 14.92 -5.20
N THR A 495 4.23 14.01 -6.16
CA THR A 495 3.61 12.71 -5.89
C THR A 495 4.54 11.81 -5.07
N LEU A 496 5.85 11.82 -5.35
CA LEU A 496 6.83 11.11 -4.51
C LEU A 496 6.95 11.70 -3.11
N GLU A 497 6.85 13.02 -2.96
CA GLU A 497 6.77 13.65 -1.63
C GLU A 497 5.53 13.16 -0.86
N ALA A 498 4.37 13.13 -1.52
CA ALA A 498 3.14 12.61 -0.92
C ALA A 498 3.26 11.12 -0.52
N ILE A 499 3.98 10.31 -1.31
CA ILE A 499 4.28 8.90 -0.96
C ILE A 499 5.14 8.84 0.29
N GLN A 500 6.17 9.69 0.40
CA GLN A 500 7.03 9.74 1.58
C GLN A 500 6.23 10.11 2.84
N THR A 501 5.40 11.16 2.78
CA THR A 501 4.54 11.58 3.88
C THR A 501 3.55 10.48 4.28
N LEU A 502 2.87 9.86 3.31
CA LEU A 502 1.94 8.76 3.58
C LEU A 502 2.67 7.53 4.14
N SER A 503 3.86 7.20 3.66
CA SER A 503 4.64 6.05 4.14
C SER A 503 5.00 6.18 5.62
N GLN A 504 5.33 7.39 6.09
CA GLN A 504 5.58 7.65 7.52
C GLN A 504 4.29 7.46 8.35
N LEU A 505 3.15 7.94 7.84
CA LEU A 505 1.85 7.79 8.48
C LEU A 505 1.44 6.30 8.54
N SER A 506 1.52 5.58 7.42
CA SER A 506 1.22 4.15 7.32
C SER A 506 2.14 3.32 8.23
N ALA A 507 3.43 3.68 8.34
CA ALA A 507 4.36 3.02 9.25
C ALA A 507 3.98 3.23 10.72
N ALA A 508 3.60 4.46 11.10
CA ALA A 508 3.13 4.76 12.45
C ALA A 508 1.86 4.00 12.79
N HIS A 509 0.91 3.95 11.86
CA HIS A 509 -0.35 3.22 12.01
C HIS A 509 -0.12 1.71 12.09
N LEU A 510 0.76 1.13 11.27
CA LEU A 510 1.11 -0.29 11.35
C LEU A 510 1.66 -0.68 12.73
N VAL A 511 2.58 0.13 13.27
CA VAL A 511 3.20 -0.10 14.58
C VAL A 511 2.16 0.10 15.70
N ALA A 512 1.26 1.09 15.57
CA ALA A 512 0.14 1.29 16.48
C ALA A 512 -0.87 0.13 16.47
N CYS A 513 -1.20 -0.42 15.30
CA CYS A 513 -2.03 -1.61 15.19
C CYS A 513 -1.39 -2.79 15.90
N CYS A 514 -0.10 -3.05 15.68
CA CYS A 514 0.59 -4.15 16.38
C CYS A 514 0.54 -3.96 17.91
N GLN A 515 0.72 -2.74 18.41
CA GLN A 515 0.59 -2.44 19.83
C GLN A 515 -0.84 -2.69 20.35
N ALA A 516 -1.84 -2.22 19.61
CA ALA A 516 -3.24 -2.42 19.98
C ALA A 516 -3.63 -3.89 19.99
N LEU A 517 -3.17 -4.67 19.01
CA LEU A 517 -3.39 -6.12 18.93
C LEU A 517 -2.71 -6.86 20.09
N ASP A 518 -1.52 -6.44 20.50
CA ASP A 518 -0.88 -6.96 21.72
C ASP A 518 -1.73 -6.71 22.97
N LEU A 519 -2.24 -5.49 23.14
CA LEU A 519 -3.12 -5.14 24.26
C LEU A 519 -4.42 -5.97 24.25
N ARG A 520 -4.98 -6.24 23.06
CA ARG A 520 -6.14 -7.15 22.91
C ARG A 520 -5.80 -8.56 23.32
N ALA A 521 -4.72 -9.14 22.78
CA ALA A 521 -4.30 -10.49 23.11
C ALA A 521 -3.99 -10.67 24.61
N MET A 522 -3.34 -9.66 25.22
CA MET A 522 -3.11 -9.63 26.67
C MET A 522 -4.43 -9.63 27.46
N SER A 523 -5.43 -8.86 27.01
CA SER A 523 -6.76 -8.80 27.62
C SER A 523 -7.54 -10.12 27.46
N CYS A 524 -7.55 -10.70 26.26
CA CYS A 524 -8.18 -12.00 25.99
C CYS A 524 -7.61 -13.08 26.91
N LYS A 525 -6.28 -13.20 26.97
CA LYS A 525 -5.61 -14.17 27.85
C LYS A 525 -5.94 -13.96 29.33
N TYR A 526 -6.03 -12.70 29.77
CA TYR A 526 -6.46 -12.37 31.13
C TYR A 526 -7.88 -12.87 31.38
N LEU A 527 -8.83 -12.56 30.50
CA LEU A 527 -10.23 -12.94 30.67
C LEU A 527 -10.41 -14.47 30.63
N GLU A 528 -9.75 -15.17 29.71
CA GLU A 528 -9.78 -16.64 29.61
C GLU A 528 -9.31 -17.32 30.90
N THR A 529 -8.21 -16.85 31.46
CA THR A 529 -7.63 -17.43 32.68
C THR A 529 -8.35 -16.98 33.95
N MET A 530 -8.94 -15.78 33.95
CA MET A 530 -9.70 -15.25 35.08
C MET A 530 -11.12 -15.83 35.17
N ALA A 531 -11.74 -16.20 34.05
CA ALA A 531 -13.11 -16.72 34.02
C ALA A 531 -13.38 -17.88 35.00
N PRO A 532 -12.58 -18.98 35.04
CA PRO A 532 -12.80 -20.06 35.99
C PRO A 532 -12.59 -19.61 37.45
N ILE A 533 -11.55 -18.80 37.71
CA ILE A 533 -11.26 -18.26 39.05
C ILE A 533 -12.42 -17.39 39.55
N PHE A 534 -12.95 -16.52 38.67
CA PHE A 534 -14.07 -15.66 38.97
C PHE A 534 -15.34 -16.47 39.27
N LYS A 535 -15.61 -17.50 38.47
CA LYS A 535 -16.73 -18.43 38.66
C LYS A 535 -16.66 -19.11 40.03
N ASP A 536 -15.51 -19.66 40.39
CA ASP A 536 -15.33 -20.40 41.64
C ASP A 536 -15.47 -19.47 42.86
N MET A 537 -14.77 -18.33 42.85
CA MET A 537 -14.86 -17.36 43.96
C MET A 537 -16.28 -16.79 44.14
N THR A 538 -16.98 -16.53 43.04
CA THR A 538 -18.35 -16.01 43.06
C THR A 538 -19.34 -17.08 43.55
N GLY A 539 -19.18 -18.32 43.08
CA GLY A 539 -19.97 -19.46 43.53
C GLY A 539 -19.79 -19.74 45.03
N GLU A 540 -18.55 -19.82 45.50
CA GLU A 540 -18.23 -20.04 46.93
C GLU A 540 -18.82 -18.96 47.83
N ALA A 541 -18.75 -17.69 47.42
CA ALA A 541 -19.16 -16.58 48.26
C ALA A 541 -20.68 -16.33 48.26
N LEU A 542 -21.36 -16.54 47.12
CA LEU A 542 -22.72 -16.01 46.91
C LEU A 542 -23.80 -17.06 46.64
N SER A 543 -23.44 -18.31 46.29
CA SER A 543 -24.43 -19.35 45.92
C SER A 543 -25.46 -19.64 47.01
N GLY A 544 -25.05 -19.63 48.27
CA GLY A 544 -25.93 -19.85 49.43
C GLY A 544 -26.94 -18.72 49.70
N TYR A 545 -26.81 -17.58 49.00
CA TYR A 545 -27.64 -16.40 49.18
C TYR A 545 -28.53 -16.09 47.98
N LEU A 546 -28.48 -16.88 46.90
CA LEU A 546 -29.30 -16.66 45.71
C LEU A 546 -30.81 -16.70 46.03
N LEU A 547 -31.59 -15.89 45.30
CA LEU A 547 -33.04 -15.81 45.49
C LEU A 547 -33.71 -17.17 45.23
N THR A 548 -33.34 -17.85 44.13
CA THR A 548 -33.81 -19.18 43.74
C THR A 548 -32.68 -20.06 43.19
N PRO A 549 -32.83 -21.39 43.13
CA PRO A 549 -31.84 -22.27 42.47
C PRO A 549 -31.66 -21.94 40.97
N GLU A 550 -32.74 -21.55 40.28
CA GLU A 550 -32.74 -21.22 38.86
C GLU A 550 -32.07 -19.86 38.55
N THR A 551 -31.90 -19.01 39.57
CA THR A 551 -31.16 -17.74 39.38
C THR A 551 -29.66 -17.96 39.17
N ALA A 552 -29.12 -19.12 39.54
CA ALA A 552 -27.70 -19.43 39.39
C ALA A 552 -27.24 -19.45 37.92
N ASP A 553 -28.07 -19.98 37.02
CA ASP A 553 -27.73 -20.17 35.60
C ASP A 553 -27.65 -18.84 34.82
N VAL A 554 -28.37 -17.82 35.27
CA VAL A 554 -28.39 -16.48 34.65
C VAL A 554 -27.42 -15.51 35.35
N PHE A 555 -27.24 -15.68 36.66
CA PHE A 555 -26.47 -14.77 37.51
C PHE A 555 -24.99 -14.68 37.14
N LEU A 556 -24.31 -15.84 37.02
CA LEU A 556 -22.88 -15.87 36.74
C LEU A 556 -22.53 -15.26 35.37
N PRO A 557 -23.21 -15.65 34.27
CA PRO A 557 -22.98 -15.03 32.97
C PRO A 557 -23.24 -13.52 32.98
N ALA A 558 -24.33 -13.06 33.62
CA ALA A 558 -24.67 -11.64 33.68
C ALA A 558 -23.61 -10.82 34.44
N ILE A 559 -23.12 -11.31 35.58
CA ILE A 559 -22.07 -10.63 36.33
C ILE A 559 -20.74 -10.67 35.59
N TRP A 560 -20.41 -11.79 34.94
CA TRP A 560 -19.19 -11.90 34.15
C TRP A 560 -19.17 -10.90 32.98
N ALA A 561 -20.28 -10.78 32.25
CA ALA A 561 -20.44 -9.77 31.20
C ALA A 561 -20.32 -8.34 31.77
N ALA A 562 -20.96 -8.07 32.91
CA ALA A 562 -20.84 -6.77 33.58
C ALA A 562 -19.41 -6.47 34.05
N PHE A 563 -18.66 -7.48 34.50
CA PHE A 563 -17.26 -7.36 34.87
C PHE A 563 -16.39 -6.98 33.67
N GLN A 564 -16.55 -7.65 32.52
CA GLN A 564 -15.83 -7.32 31.29
C GLN A 564 -16.12 -5.87 30.84
N LYS A 565 -17.39 -5.48 30.80
CA LYS A 565 -17.81 -4.13 30.42
C LYS A 565 -17.28 -3.05 31.37
N ALA A 566 -17.30 -3.31 32.67
CA ALA A 566 -16.75 -2.39 33.66
C ALA A 566 -15.22 -2.25 33.54
N LEU A 567 -14.50 -3.35 33.26
CA LEU A 567 -13.07 -3.30 33.00
C LEU A 567 -12.72 -2.39 31.81
N ASP A 568 -13.50 -2.46 30.73
CA ASP A 568 -13.30 -1.63 29.54
C ASP A 568 -13.65 -0.15 29.78
N THR A 569 -14.61 0.11 30.67
CA THR A 569 -15.04 1.47 31.04
C THR A 569 -13.97 2.22 31.84
N TYR A 570 -13.26 1.52 32.72
CA TYR A 570 -12.33 2.14 33.69
C TYR A 570 -10.85 2.08 33.27
N THR A 571 -10.54 1.91 31.99
CA THR A 571 -9.17 1.79 31.44
C THR A 571 -8.29 3.03 31.62
N HIS A 572 -8.88 4.17 31.98
CA HIS A 572 -8.18 5.43 32.24
C HIS A 572 -7.70 5.58 33.69
N PHE A 573 -8.04 4.63 34.57
CA PHE A 573 -7.51 4.55 35.93
C PHE A 573 -6.37 3.53 36.01
N ASP A 574 -5.42 3.80 36.90
CA ASP A 574 -4.41 2.82 37.29
C ASP A 574 -5.08 1.57 37.86
N SER A 575 -4.44 0.43 37.63
CA SER A 575 -4.96 -0.91 37.86
C SER A 575 -5.59 -1.07 39.25
N PRO A 576 -4.97 -0.65 40.37
CA PRO A 576 -5.61 -0.78 41.69
C PRO A 576 -6.96 -0.09 41.79
N ARG A 577 -7.10 1.14 41.25
CA ARG A 577 -8.36 1.87 41.27
C ARG A 577 -9.35 1.35 40.23
N ARG A 578 -8.86 0.97 39.04
CA ARG A 578 -9.65 0.34 37.98
C ARG A 578 -10.37 -0.90 38.49
N PHE A 579 -9.66 -1.81 39.15
CA PHE A 579 -10.24 -3.03 39.70
C PHE A 579 -11.21 -2.75 40.86
N ALA A 580 -10.86 -1.83 41.77
CA ALA A 580 -11.78 -1.41 42.84
C ALA A 580 -13.11 -0.90 42.30
N LEU A 581 -13.07 0.06 41.35
CA LEU A 581 -14.27 0.60 40.69
C LEU A 581 -15.05 -0.47 39.93
N THR A 582 -14.34 -1.39 39.26
CA THR A 582 -14.96 -2.51 38.55
C THR A 582 -15.82 -3.33 39.51
N PHE A 583 -15.26 -3.81 40.62
CA PHE A 583 -16.01 -4.61 41.59
C PHE A 583 -17.06 -3.83 42.38
N GLU A 584 -16.81 -2.56 42.72
CA GLU A 584 -17.81 -1.65 43.30
C GLU A 584 -19.04 -1.53 42.38
N SER A 585 -18.83 -1.42 41.06
CA SER A 585 -19.91 -1.29 40.07
C SER A 585 -20.77 -2.55 39.90
N LEU A 586 -20.27 -3.73 40.31
CA LEU A 586 -21.01 -4.99 40.22
C LEU A 586 -21.99 -5.19 41.39
N GLN A 587 -21.78 -4.52 42.52
CA GLN A 587 -22.57 -4.71 43.73
C GLN A 587 -24.09 -4.53 43.51
N PRO A 588 -24.57 -3.50 42.77
CA PRO A 588 -25.99 -3.35 42.50
C PRO A 588 -26.58 -4.51 41.69
N LEU A 589 -25.81 -5.09 40.76
CA LEU A 589 -26.23 -6.25 39.99
C LEU A 589 -26.29 -7.51 40.85
N VAL A 590 -25.32 -7.68 41.76
CA VAL A 590 -25.34 -8.79 42.73
C VAL A 590 -26.55 -8.70 43.64
N LEU A 591 -26.83 -7.52 44.21
CA LEU A 591 -27.95 -7.29 45.13
C LEU A 591 -29.32 -7.60 44.51
N LYS A 592 -29.47 -7.52 43.18
CA LYS A 592 -30.71 -7.93 42.49
C LYS A 592 -30.97 -9.43 42.53
N HIS A 593 -29.95 -10.25 42.76
CA HIS A 593 -30.01 -11.71 42.62
C HIS A 593 -29.80 -12.47 43.94
N ILE A 594 -29.43 -11.77 45.02
CA ILE A 594 -29.26 -12.36 46.36
C ILE A 594 -30.34 -11.88 47.34
N ARG A 595 -30.62 -12.69 48.37
CA ARG A 595 -31.49 -12.31 49.49
C ARG A 595 -30.84 -11.19 50.31
N THR A 596 -31.61 -10.16 50.66
CA THR A 596 -31.10 -9.00 51.42
C THR A 596 -31.08 -9.27 52.93
N THR A 597 -30.20 -10.17 53.39
CA THR A 597 -29.94 -10.39 54.82
C THR A 597 -28.63 -9.74 55.26
N THR A 598 -28.42 -9.54 56.57
CA THR A 598 -27.16 -8.99 57.10
C THR A 598 -25.97 -9.87 56.72
N GLU A 599 -26.14 -11.19 56.73
CA GLU A 599 -25.11 -12.16 56.33
C GLU A 599 -24.79 -12.05 54.84
N ALA A 600 -25.79 -11.89 53.98
CA ALA A 600 -25.61 -11.75 52.54
C ALA A 600 -24.91 -10.44 52.16
N VAL A 601 -25.20 -9.34 52.87
CA VAL A 601 -24.50 -8.05 52.68
C VAL A 601 -23.03 -8.15 53.14
N ARG A 602 -22.74 -8.84 54.25
CA ARG A 602 -21.35 -9.12 54.65
C ARG A 602 -20.64 -10.00 53.62
N ALA A 603 -21.30 -11.05 53.12
CA ALA A 603 -20.75 -11.91 52.08
C ALA A 603 -20.45 -11.15 50.79
N LEU A 604 -21.32 -10.22 50.38
CA LEU A 604 -21.10 -9.32 49.25
C LEU A 604 -19.86 -8.43 49.47
N GLN A 605 -19.72 -7.82 50.64
CA GLN A 605 -18.55 -6.98 50.94
C GLN A 605 -17.25 -7.80 50.89
N THR A 606 -17.24 -8.98 51.53
CA THR A 606 -16.08 -9.89 51.49
C THR A 606 -15.78 -10.38 50.07
N TRP A 607 -16.82 -10.68 49.27
CA TRP A 607 -16.67 -11.05 47.85
C TRP A 607 -16.04 -9.91 47.05
N THR A 608 -16.53 -8.67 47.20
CA THR A 608 -15.96 -7.50 46.52
C THR A 608 -14.47 -7.34 46.83
N GLU A 609 -14.10 -7.36 48.11
CA GLU A 609 -12.70 -7.18 48.55
C GLU A 609 -11.81 -8.33 48.05
N LYS A 610 -12.23 -9.59 48.24
CA LYS A 610 -11.47 -10.78 47.86
C LYS A 610 -11.32 -10.89 46.35
N CYS A 611 -12.40 -10.77 45.59
CA CYS A 611 -12.36 -10.88 44.14
C CYS A 611 -11.57 -9.73 43.50
N CYS A 612 -11.67 -8.51 44.05
CA CYS A 612 -10.86 -7.39 43.59
C CYS A 612 -9.35 -7.65 43.76
N ALA A 613 -8.93 -8.11 44.94
CA ALA A 613 -7.53 -8.42 45.21
C ALA A 613 -7.00 -9.51 44.27
N VAL A 614 -7.72 -10.63 44.17
CA VAL A 614 -7.33 -11.77 43.30
C VAL A 614 -7.29 -11.37 41.83
N ALA A 615 -8.31 -10.65 41.35
CA ALA A 615 -8.38 -10.23 39.96
C ALA A 615 -7.26 -9.25 39.58
N LEU A 616 -6.90 -8.34 40.49
CA LEU A 616 -5.80 -7.39 40.31
C LEU A 616 -4.44 -8.09 40.28
N ASP A 617 -4.18 -9.00 41.21
CA ASP A 617 -2.91 -9.74 41.26
C ASP A 617 -2.77 -10.64 40.03
N HIS A 618 -3.86 -11.31 39.63
CA HIS A 618 -3.89 -12.11 38.40
C HIS A 618 -3.64 -11.25 37.15
N PHE A 619 -4.20 -10.03 37.10
CA PHE A 619 -3.95 -9.09 36.00
C PHE A 619 -2.48 -8.69 35.91
N LYS A 620 -1.85 -8.37 37.04
CA LYS A 620 -0.41 -8.05 37.11
C LYS A 620 0.44 -9.23 36.64
N MET A 621 0.14 -10.44 37.11
CA MET A 621 0.84 -11.66 36.69
C MET A 621 0.70 -11.90 35.18
N ASN A 622 -0.51 -11.75 34.64
CA ASN A 622 -0.76 -11.89 33.20
C ASN A 622 0.01 -10.83 32.39
N ARG A 623 0.02 -9.57 32.85
CA ARG A 623 0.75 -8.47 32.20
C ARG A 623 2.25 -8.74 32.15
N GLU A 624 2.86 -9.13 33.28
CA GLU A 624 4.30 -9.47 33.32
C GLU A 624 4.63 -10.67 32.43
N ALA A 625 3.78 -11.71 32.44
CA ALA A 625 3.94 -12.84 31.55
C ALA A 625 3.83 -12.46 30.06
N TYR A 626 2.93 -11.51 29.73
CA TYR A 626 2.79 -11.01 28.36
C TYR A 626 4.00 -10.16 27.95
N TYR A 627 4.54 -9.31 28.83
CA TYR A 627 5.80 -8.59 28.56
C TYR A 627 6.97 -9.52 28.25
N ALA A 628 7.06 -10.65 28.94
CA ALA A 628 8.11 -11.63 28.72
C ALA A 628 7.99 -12.36 27.36
N ASN A 629 6.76 -12.55 26.87
CA ASN A 629 6.51 -13.26 25.61
C ASN A 629 5.25 -12.73 24.89
N PRO A 630 5.32 -11.56 24.23
CA PRO A 630 4.21 -10.97 23.50
C PRO A 630 3.85 -11.80 22.27
N GLU A 631 2.61 -12.29 22.19
CA GLU A 631 2.17 -13.15 21.10
C GLU A 631 0.67 -12.97 20.85
N ALA A 632 0.34 -12.15 19.86
CA ALA A 632 -1.04 -11.86 19.49
C ALA A 632 -1.62 -12.81 18.43
N THR A 633 -0.78 -13.52 17.67
CA THR A 633 -1.19 -14.23 16.44
C THR A 633 -2.28 -15.29 16.59
N PRO A 634 -2.48 -15.94 17.76
CA PRO A 634 -3.61 -16.86 17.95
C PRO A 634 -4.99 -16.23 17.79
N TYR A 635 -5.10 -14.91 17.98
CA TYR A 635 -6.38 -14.18 17.91
C TYR A 635 -6.59 -13.45 16.57
N LEU A 636 -5.56 -13.40 15.73
CA LEU A 636 -5.52 -12.52 14.55
C LEU A 636 -6.02 -13.20 13.29
N GLY A 637 -6.64 -12.40 12.43
CA GLY A 637 -6.95 -12.74 11.05
C GLY A 637 -5.68 -13.00 10.23
N SER A 638 -5.88 -13.61 9.07
CA SER A 638 -4.80 -14.06 8.19
C SER A 638 -3.76 -12.97 7.88
N ALA A 639 -4.19 -11.78 7.44
CA ALA A 639 -3.28 -10.69 7.06
C ALA A 639 -2.59 -10.06 8.28
N SER A 640 -3.35 -9.82 9.35
CA SER A 640 -2.84 -9.26 10.60
C SER A 640 -1.79 -10.15 11.24
N SER A 641 -1.99 -11.47 11.23
CA SER A 641 -1.00 -12.44 11.71
C SER A 641 0.34 -12.34 10.95
N ARG A 642 0.29 -12.20 9.61
CA ARG A 642 1.49 -12.03 8.77
C ARG A 642 2.21 -10.71 9.08
N MET A 643 1.46 -9.60 9.09
CA MET A 643 2.04 -8.28 9.34
C MET A 643 2.58 -8.13 10.76
N TYR A 644 1.87 -8.67 11.75
CA TYR A 644 2.34 -8.69 13.15
C TYR A 644 3.67 -9.44 13.28
N LYS A 645 3.78 -10.65 12.71
CA LYS A 645 5.04 -11.42 12.71
C LYS A 645 6.17 -10.68 12.00
N PHE A 646 5.86 -10.00 10.89
CA PHE A 646 6.85 -9.19 10.19
C PHE A 646 7.39 -8.06 11.08
N VAL A 647 6.50 -7.27 11.71
CA VAL A 647 6.88 -6.14 12.56
C VAL A 647 7.59 -6.58 13.84
N ARG A 648 7.08 -7.60 14.52
CA ARG A 648 7.59 -8.05 15.82
C ARG A 648 8.87 -8.88 15.68
N HIS A 649 8.89 -9.82 14.73
CA HIS A 649 9.97 -10.81 14.64
C HIS A 649 11.04 -10.43 13.60
N GLN A 650 10.66 -9.91 12.43
CA GLN A 650 11.64 -9.57 11.39
C GLN A 650 12.21 -8.15 11.56
N LEU A 651 11.36 -7.16 11.87
CA LEU A 651 11.83 -5.79 12.12
C LEU A 651 12.29 -5.57 13.56
N GLY A 652 11.93 -6.45 14.49
CA GLY A 652 12.32 -6.34 15.90
C GLY A 652 11.76 -5.09 16.58
N VAL A 653 10.52 -4.71 16.26
CA VAL A 653 9.76 -3.68 16.98
C VAL A 653 9.02 -4.36 18.14
N PRO A 654 9.40 -4.11 19.41
CA PRO A 654 8.85 -4.83 20.55
C PRO A 654 7.42 -4.38 20.89
N PHE A 655 6.77 -5.10 21.81
CA PHE A 655 5.60 -4.61 22.52
C PHE A 655 6.03 -3.41 23.38
N MET A 656 5.57 -2.21 23.02
CA MET A 656 6.18 -0.96 23.48
C MET A 656 5.77 -0.62 24.91
N SER A 657 6.76 -0.17 25.68
CA SER A 657 6.65 0.39 27.03
C SER A 657 7.74 1.45 27.27
N ASN A 658 7.58 2.28 28.28
CA ASN A 658 8.51 3.27 28.81
C ASN A 658 9.92 2.69 29.03
N LYS A 659 10.03 1.40 29.38
CA LYS A 659 11.32 0.72 29.58
C LYS A 659 12.21 0.75 28.31
N PHE A 660 11.62 0.69 27.13
CA PHE A 660 12.39 0.72 25.87
C PHE A 660 12.88 2.12 25.52
N ILE A 661 12.11 3.15 25.88
CA ILE A 661 12.41 4.54 25.52
C ILE A 661 13.09 5.33 26.65
N SER A 662 13.18 4.75 27.85
CA SER A 662 13.80 5.41 29.00
C SER A 662 15.29 5.63 28.75
N THR A 663 15.76 6.86 28.98
CA THR A 663 17.18 7.17 29.01
C THR A 663 17.87 6.34 30.09
N PRO A 664 18.98 5.64 29.77
CA PRO A 664 19.79 4.98 30.79
C PRO A 664 20.17 5.98 31.90
N ARG A 665 19.99 5.59 33.17
CA ARG A 665 20.38 6.42 34.32
C ARG A 665 21.62 5.84 34.99
N GLU A 666 22.39 6.74 35.59
CA GLU A 666 23.61 6.47 36.36
C GLU A 666 23.25 5.73 37.66
N GLU A 667 23.81 4.54 37.88
CA GLU A 667 23.88 3.92 39.21
C GLU A 667 25.30 4.11 39.75
N GLY A 668 25.48 4.97 40.77
CA GLY A 668 26.73 5.01 41.56
C GLY A 668 27.82 6.02 41.14
N GLY A 669 27.55 6.99 40.26
CA GLY A 669 28.48 8.10 39.96
C GLY A 669 29.57 7.81 38.94
N ASP A 670 29.46 6.71 38.20
CA ASP A 670 30.27 6.43 37.02
C ASP A 670 29.34 6.27 35.81
N PHE A 671 29.56 7.08 34.77
CA PHE A 671 28.82 7.02 33.50
C PHE A 671 29.20 5.75 32.75
N THR A 672 28.62 4.61 33.15
CA THR A 672 28.64 3.43 32.30
C THR A 672 27.66 3.68 31.17
N TRP A 673 28.18 4.06 29.99
CA TRP A 673 27.52 3.68 28.75
C TRP A 673 27.47 2.16 28.81
N GLY A 674 26.44 1.58 29.42
CA GLY A 674 26.33 0.14 29.54
C GLY A 674 26.60 -0.41 28.15
N GLU A 675 27.64 -1.24 28.01
CA GLU A 675 27.74 -2.04 26.80
C GLU A 675 26.35 -2.67 26.63
N PRO A 676 25.72 -2.54 25.46
CA PRO A 676 24.38 -3.05 25.29
C PRO A 676 24.42 -4.52 25.74
N ASP A 677 23.54 -4.89 26.66
CA ASP A 677 23.34 -6.26 27.20
C ASP A 677 22.95 -7.27 26.09
N GLY A 678 23.45 -7.12 24.86
CA GLY A 678 22.91 -7.70 23.64
C GLY A 678 21.54 -7.12 23.23
N ASP A 679 20.92 -6.27 24.05
CA ASP A 679 19.58 -5.72 23.79
C ASP A 679 19.67 -4.37 23.06
N SER A 680 19.66 -4.43 21.73
CA SER A 680 19.76 -3.28 20.82
C SER A 680 18.59 -2.28 20.90
N ASN A 681 17.62 -2.50 21.80
CA ASN A 681 16.38 -1.72 21.89
C ASN A 681 16.28 -0.84 23.16
N ARG A 682 17.34 -0.69 23.98
CA ARG A 682 17.31 0.26 25.13
C ARG A 682 17.61 1.70 24.69
N GLY A 683 16.85 2.66 25.21
CA GLY A 683 17.04 4.09 24.96
C GLY A 683 16.64 4.53 23.54
N VAL A 684 15.81 3.74 22.86
CA VAL A 684 15.32 4.05 21.50
C VAL A 684 14.24 5.14 21.54
N THR A 685 14.03 5.84 20.43
CA THR A 685 12.90 6.77 20.31
C THR A 685 11.69 6.07 19.66
N MET A 686 10.48 6.54 19.97
CA MET A 686 9.26 6.10 19.26
C MET A 686 9.41 6.28 17.74
N GLY A 687 9.98 7.41 17.31
CA GLY A 687 10.30 7.66 15.90
C GLY A 687 11.28 6.64 15.32
N GLY A 688 12.30 6.23 16.07
CA GLY A 688 13.24 5.19 15.65
C GLY A 688 12.60 3.82 15.46
N MET A 689 11.61 3.46 16.29
CA MET A 689 10.84 2.23 16.13
C MET A 689 9.91 2.27 14.91
N ILE A 690 9.23 3.40 14.70
CA ILE A 690 8.41 3.63 13.50
C ILE A 690 9.28 3.63 12.23
N ALA A 691 10.50 4.17 12.32
CA ALA A 691 11.45 4.21 11.22
C ALA A 691 11.82 2.82 10.71
N LYS A 692 11.86 1.78 11.56
CA LYS A 692 12.12 0.39 11.11
C LYS A 692 11.06 -0.07 10.09
N ALA A 693 9.78 0.21 10.36
CA ALA A 693 8.69 -0.09 9.43
C ALA A 693 8.77 0.80 8.17
N TYR A 694 9.03 2.09 8.33
CA TYR A 694 9.19 3.03 7.20
C TYR A 694 10.35 2.63 6.25
N GLU A 695 11.51 2.28 6.77
CA GLU A 695 12.65 1.83 5.95
C GLU A 695 12.33 0.52 5.20
N SER A 696 11.57 -0.39 5.81
CA SER A 696 11.12 -1.60 5.13
C SER A 696 10.16 -1.32 3.94
N MET A 697 9.43 -0.20 3.96
CA MET A 697 8.68 0.28 2.79
C MET A 697 9.62 0.82 1.71
N ARG A 698 10.64 1.60 2.11
CA ARG A 698 11.62 2.20 1.18
C ARG A 698 12.48 1.18 0.45
N THR A 699 12.73 0.01 1.03
CA THR A 699 13.45 -1.08 0.37
C THR A 699 12.54 -1.98 -0.47
N GLY A 700 11.22 -1.89 -0.28
CA GLY A 700 10.22 -2.78 -0.87
C GLY A 700 9.96 -4.07 -0.08
N GLN A 701 10.69 -4.31 1.03
CA GLN A 701 10.55 -5.51 1.85
C GLN A 701 9.13 -5.64 2.43
N LEU A 702 8.53 -4.55 2.91
CA LEU A 702 7.16 -4.56 3.42
C LEU A 702 6.15 -4.87 2.32
N TYR A 703 6.34 -4.28 1.13
CA TYR A 703 5.44 -4.50 0.00
C TYR A 703 5.46 -5.95 -0.49
N HIS A 704 6.56 -6.68 -0.32
CA HIS A 704 6.57 -8.13 -0.56
C HIS A 704 5.58 -8.87 0.36
N HIS A 705 5.54 -8.54 1.66
CA HIS A 705 4.57 -9.13 2.59
C HIS A 705 3.13 -8.72 2.27
N VAL A 706 2.93 -7.49 1.78
CA VAL A 706 1.63 -7.02 1.29
C VAL A 706 1.14 -7.84 0.09
N ALA A 707 2.02 -8.15 -0.87
CA ALA A 707 1.69 -9.03 -2.00
C ALA A 707 1.32 -10.45 -1.53
N LEU A 708 2.04 -11.00 -0.54
CA LEU A 708 1.70 -12.31 0.03
C LEU A 708 0.31 -12.32 0.67
N CYS A 709 -0.09 -11.25 1.39
CA CYS A 709 -1.47 -11.15 1.90
C CYS A 709 -2.51 -11.23 0.77
N ILE A 710 -2.29 -10.53 -0.36
CA ILE A 710 -3.22 -10.60 -1.50
C ILE A 710 -3.23 -11.98 -2.15
N SER A 711 -2.08 -12.64 -2.24
CA SER A 711 -2.00 -14.03 -2.71
C SER A 711 -2.87 -14.95 -1.85
N ASP A 712 -2.83 -14.79 -0.52
CA ASP A 712 -3.65 -15.59 0.42
C ASP A 712 -5.17 -15.39 0.17
N VAL A 713 -5.59 -14.19 -0.27
CA VAL A 713 -7.01 -13.91 -0.61
C VAL A 713 -7.48 -14.73 -1.82
N HIS A 714 -6.63 -14.91 -2.83
CA HIS A 714 -6.97 -15.73 -3.99
C HIS A 714 -7.13 -17.19 -3.63
N GLU A 715 -6.24 -17.71 -2.77
CA GLU A 715 -6.35 -19.06 -2.23
C GLU A 715 -7.63 -19.24 -1.41
N TYR A 716 -7.93 -18.29 -0.52
CA TYR A 716 -9.16 -18.27 0.27
C TYR A 716 -10.43 -18.28 -0.60
N SER A 717 -10.49 -17.39 -1.60
CA SER A 717 -11.65 -17.30 -2.51
C SER A 717 -11.85 -18.59 -3.31
N SER A 718 -10.74 -19.25 -3.70
CA SER A 718 -10.78 -20.53 -4.40
C SER A 718 -11.24 -21.71 -3.52
N ALA A 719 -10.95 -21.66 -2.22
CA ALA A 719 -11.38 -22.65 -1.24
C ALA A 719 -12.84 -22.45 -0.85
N ALA A 720 -13.27 -21.21 -0.58
CA ALA A 720 -14.66 -20.87 -0.26
C ALA A 720 -15.63 -21.32 -1.37
N ASN A 721 -15.28 -21.08 -2.65
CA ASN A 721 -16.09 -21.56 -3.78
C ASN A 721 -16.21 -23.09 -3.81
N LYS A 722 -15.17 -23.83 -3.41
CA LYS A 722 -15.21 -25.31 -3.35
C LYS A 722 -16.05 -25.81 -2.18
N ASP A 723 -16.00 -25.13 -1.04
CA ASP A 723 -16.81 -25.48 0.14
C ASP A 723 -18.30 -25.19 -0.12
N ASP A 724 -18.63 -24.09 -0.80
CA ASP A 724 -20.00 -23.80 -1.24
C ASP A 724 -20.51 -24.85 -2.25
N GLU A 725 -19.67 -25.25 -3.21
CA GLU A 725 -20.01 -26.33 -4.15
C GLU A 725 -20.20 -27.69 -3.43
N MET A 726 -19.41 -27.96 -2.37
CA MET A 726 -19.46 -29.19 -1.60
C MET A 726 -20.67 -29.24 -0.66
N GLN A 727 -20.96 -28.13 0.04
CA GLN A 727 -22.16 -27.92 0.86
C GLN A 727 -23.42 -28.08 0.01
N PHE A 728 -23.43 -27.46 -1.18
CA PHE A 728 -24.50 -27.62 -2.15
C PHE A 728 -24.65 -29.07 -2.63
N SER A 729 -23.54 -29.75 -2.97
CA SER A 729 -23.54 -31.16 -3.37
C SER A 729 -24.05 -32.08 -2.26
N TYR A 730 -23.67 -31.80 -1.01
CA TYR A 730 -24.14 -32.52 0.17
C TYR A 730 -25.64 -32.31 0.41
N ALA A 731 -26.12 -31.07 0.39
CA ALA A 731 -27.54 -30.75 0.49
C ALA A 731 -28.36 -31.41 -0.63
N MET A 732 -27.83 -31.42 -1.85
CA MET A 732 -28.42 -32.09 -3.01
C MET A 732 -28.49 -33.62 -2.86
N ASN A 733 -27.45 -34.25 -2.34
CA ASN A 733 -27.44 -35.69 -2.10
C ASN A 733 -28.39 -36.07 -0.95
N LYS A 734 -28.43 -35.28 0.12
CA LYS A 734 -29.33 -35.48 1.25
C LYS A 734 -30.80 -35.27 0.87
N ALA A 735 -31.09 -34.29 -0.01
CA ALA A 735 -32.42 -34.10 -0.59
C ALA A 735 -32.86 -35.29 -1.45
N ARG A 736 -31.94 -35.90 -2.23
CA ARG A 736 -32.21 -37.12 -3.02
C ARG A 736 -32.48 -38.34 -2.14
N GLU A 737 -31.73 -38.50 -1.05
CA GLU A 737 -31.93 -39.57 -0.08
C GLU A 737 -33.28 -39.45 0.64
N LEU A 738 -33.64 -38.25 1.10
CA LEU A 738 -34.88 -38.01 1.85
C LEU A 738 -36.16 -38.11 0.99
N THR A 739 -36.06 -37.87 -0.32
CA THR A 739 -37.18 -37.95 -1.26
C THR A 739 -37.25 -39.29 -2.01
N GLY A 740 -36.27 -40.18 -1.84
CA GLY A 740 -36.19 -41.46 -2.57
C GLY A 740 -36.01 -41.29 -4.09
N TRP A 741 -35.57 -40.11 -4.54
CA TRP A 741 -35.51 -39.76 -5.96
C TRP A 741 -34.26 -40.37 -6.62
N GLY A 742 -34.39 -41.63 -7.04
CA GLY A 742 -33.42 -42.34 -7.86
C GLY A 742 -33.81 -42.30 -9.34
N GLY A 743 -33.46 -41.24 -10.08
CA GLY A 743 -33.80 -41.12 -11.50
C GLY A 743 -32.84 -40.26 -12.33
N ASN A 744 -32.35 -40.84 -13.43
CA ASN A 744 -31.45 -40.23 -14.42
C ASN A 744 -32.06 -39.02 -15.15
N SER A 745 -31.18 -38.08 -15.53
CA SER A 745 -31.24 -37.06 -16.61
C SER A 745 -32.59 -36.40 -16.99
N PRO A 746 -32.66 -35.05 -17.10
CA PRO A 746 -33.91 -34.32 -17.35
C PRO A 746 -34.41 -34.56 -18.77
N GLY A 747 -35.41 -35.43 -18.92
CA GLY A 747 -35.85 -35.84 -20.26
C GLY A 747 -37.18 -36.58 -20.33
N SER A 748 -38.14 -36.33 -19.44
CA SER A 748 -39.57 -36.62 -19.71
C SER A 748 -40.43 -36.26 -18.51
N LEU A 749 -41.28 -35.23 -18.64
CA LEU A 749 -42.41 -35.02 -17.74
C LEU A 749 -43.68 -34.82 -18.57
N SER A 750 -44.75 -35.52 -18.21
CA SER A 750 -46.04 -35.57 -18.91
C SER A 750 -47.03 -34.52 -18.39
N GLY A 751 -48.04 -34.22 -19.22
CA GLY A 751 -48.85 -32.99 -19.20
C GLY A 751 -49.69 -32.66 -17.95
N ASP A 752 -49.79 -33.54 -16.95
CA ASP A 752 -50.63 -33.31 -15.76
C ASP A 752 -49.88 -32.65 -14.58
N GLU A 753 -48.55 -32.54 -14.63
CA GLU A 753 -47.74 -31.84 -13.61
C GLU A 753 -47.73 -30.31 -13.78
N LYS A 754 -48.37 -29.78 -14.83
CA LYS A 754 -48.43 -28.34 -15.09
C LYS A 754 -49.50 -27.59 -14.27
N ASN A 755 -50.47 -28.30 -13.69
CA ASN A 755 -51.56 -27.67 -12.96
C ASN A 755 -51.33 -27.55 -11.44
N ASP A 756 -50.55 -28.45 -10.82
CA ASP A 756 -50.19 -28.32 -9.40
C ASP A 756 -49.16 -27.19 -9.18
N ALA A 757 -48.38 -26.82 -10.21
CA ALA A 757 -47.43 -25.70 -10.19
C ALA A 757 -48.10 -24.31 -10.12
N ALA A 758 -49.40 -24.19 -10.40
CA ALA A 758 -50.11 -22.90 -10.41
C ALA A 758 -50.59 -22.46 -9.02
N GLN A 759 -50.58 -23.34 -8.00
CA GLN A 759 -51.02 -23.01 -6.63
C GLN A 759 -49.88 -22.74 -5.64
N ALA A 760 -48.61 -22.97 -6.01
CA ALA A 760 -47.44 -22.68 -5.19
C ALA A 760 -46.86 -21.26 -5.41
N GLN A 761 -47.69 -20.29 -5.81
CA GLN A 761 -47.24 -19.00 -6.33
C GLN A 761 -47.08 -17.87 -5.28
N ASN A 762 -46.89 -18.23 -4.01
CA ASN A 762 -46.49 -17.28 -2.97
C ASN A 762 -45.61 -18.01 -1.96
N ILE A 763 -44.32 -17.68 -1.94
CA ILE A 763 -43.27 -17.86 -0.90
C ILE A 763 -41.94 -18.17 -1.60
N SER A 764 -40.94 -17.28 -1.49
CA SER A 764 -39.55 -17.63 -1.09
C SER A 764 -38.54 -16.53 -1.43
N SER A 765 -37.59 -16.26 -0.51
CA SER A 765 -36.32 -15.57 -0.80
C SER A 765 -35.14 -16.03 0.08
N SER A 766 -33.95 -16.02 -0.54
CA SER A 766 -32.55 -16.09 -0.03
C SER A 766 -32.03 -17.38 0.66
N ALA A 767 -30.70 -17.44 0.90
CA ALA A 767 -29.91 -18.61 1.31
C ALA A 767 -30.35 -19.28 2.62
N THR A 768 -31.21 -18.63 3.39
CA THR A 768 -32.03 -19.26 4.44
C THR A 768 -32.84 -20.45 3.90
N VAL A 769 -33.21 -20.49 2.63
CA VAL A 769 -34.00 -21.60 2.08
C VAL A 769 -33.26 -22.94 2.17
N VAL A 770 -31.93 -23.03 2.06
CA VAL A 770 -31.25 -24.34 2.14
C VAL A 770 -31.20 -24.83 3.59
N ASP A 771 -30.86 -23.96 4.54
CA ASP A 771 -30.85 -24.28 5.97
C ASP A 771 -32.26 -24.44 6.56
N ASP A 772 -33.23 -23.60 6.19
CA ASP A 772 -34.63 -23.72 6.59
C ASP A 772 -35.30 -24.92 5.94
N THR A 773 -34.94 -25.30 4.69
CA THR A 773 -35.44 -26.52 4.06
C THR A 773 -34.82 -27.75 4.70
N LEU A 774 -33.53 -27.75 5.06
CA LEU A 774 -32.91 -28.83 5.84
C LEU A 774 -33.51 -28.93 7.25
N TYR A 775 -33.72 -27.80 7.93
CA TYR A 775 -34.36 -27.74 9.24
C TYR A 775 -35.81 -28.23 9.19
N LEU A 776 -36.61 -27.81 8.20
CA LEU A 776 -37.99 -28.28 7.97
C LEU A 776 -38.06 -29.76 7.56
N LEU A 777 -37.05 -30.27 6.85
CA LEU A 777 -36.95 -31.70 6.49
C LEU A 777 -36.63 -32.57 7.72
N GLU A 778 -35.85 -32.06 8.67
CA GLU A 778 -35.38 -32.78 9.86
C GLU A 778 -36.30 -32.66 11.09
N THR A 779 -37.06 -31.56 11.25
CA THR A 779 -37.75 -31.26 12.51
C THR A 779 -39.24 -31.58 12.56
N ASP A 780 -39.89 -31.96 11.45
CA ASP A 780 -41.33 -32.15 11.44
C ASP A 780 -41.79 -33.55 10.98
N ALA A 781 -42.26 -34.33 11.96
CA ALA A 781 -42.82 -35.68 11.79
C ALA A 781 -44.28 -35.68 11.26
N GLY A 782 -44.84 -34.50 10.92
CA GLY A 782 -46.23 -34.33 10.51
C GLY A 782 -46.48 -33.80 9.09
N THR A 783 -45.46 -33.38 8.34
CA THR A 783 -45.65 -32.74 7.03
C THR A 783 -45.83 -33.74 5.89
N ASN A 784 -46.84 -33.48 5.04
CA ASN A 784 -47.21 -34.29 3.87
C ASN A 784 -46.02 -34.49 2.92
N GLN A 785 -45.67 -35.75 2.62
CA GLN A 785 -44.53 -36.14 1.78
C GLN A 785 -44.52 -35.42 0.42
N LYS A 786 -45.70 -35.18 -0.16
CA LYS A 786 -45.83 -34.44 -1.43
C LYS A 786 -45.34 -32.99 -1.33
N LEU A 787 -45.49 -32.35 -0.18
CA LEU A 787 -45.03 -30.98 0.09
C LEU A 787 -43.50 -30.90 0.18
N LYS A 788 -42.86 -31.95 0.73
CA LYS A 788 -41.40 -32.10 0.77
C LYS A 788 -40.84 -32.32 -0.64
N GLU A 789 -41.50 -33.15 -1.45
CA GLU A 789 -41.16 -33.38 -2.86
C GLU A 789 -41.33 -32.10 -3.72
N ASP A 790 -42.44 -31.38 -3.55
CA ASP A 790 -42.73 -30.14 -4.27
C ASP A 790 -41.72 -29.03 -3.95
N MET A 791 -41.29 -28.87 -2.69
CA MET A 791 -40.26 -27.90 -2.30
C MET A 791 -38.88 -28.22 -2.89
N VAL A 792 -38.48 -29.49 -2.88
CA VAL A 792 -37.23 -29.93 -3.53
C VAL A 792 -37.31 -29.69 -5.04
N TYR A 793 -38.44 -30.02 -5.66
CA TYR A 793 -38.67 -29.80 -7.09
C TYR A 793 -38.63 -28.31 -7.47
N LEU A 794 -39.27 -27.43 -6.68
CA LEU A 794 -39.24 -25.98 -6.88
C LEU A 794 -37.80 -25.42 -6.81
N THR A 795 -37.03 -25.87 -5.82
CA THR A 795 -35.64 -25.46 -5.59
C THR A 795 -34.74 -25.85 -6.77
N LEU A 796 -34.92 -27.06 -7.30
CA LEU A 796 -34.19 -27.56 -8.47
C LEU A 796 -34.55 -26.80 -9.76
N HIS A 797 -35.82 -26.45 -9.94
CA HIS A 797 -36.29 -25.74 -11.14
C HIS A 797 -35.81 -24.28 -11.18
N VAL A 798 -35.86 -23.59 -10.03
CA VAL A 798 -35.37 -22.20 -9.90
C VAL A 798 -33.86 -22.12 -10.20
N GLU A 799 -33.06 -23.08 -9.74
CA GLU A 799 -31.63 -23.09 -10.00
C GLU A 799 -31.24 -23.55 -11.41
N SER A 800 -31.98 -24.50 -12.00
CA SER A 800 -31.82 -24.84 -13.41
C SER A 800 -32.08 -23.63 -14.31
N ALA A 801 -33.11 -22.84 -14.00
CA ALA A 801 -33.45 -21.62 -14.74
C ALA A 801 -32.42 -20.48 -14.52
N ARG A 802 -31.78 -20.39 -13.35
CA ARG A 802 -30.64 -19.48 -13.10
C ARG A 802 -29.39 -19.87 -13.89
N ARG A 803 -29.01 -21.16 -13.88
CA ARG A 803 -27.83 -21.67 -14.63
C ARG A 803 -27.99 -21.53 -16.14
N GLN A 804 -29.21 -21.55 -16.65
CA GLN A 804 -29.52 -21.32 -18.07
C GLN A 804 -29.70 -19.84 -18.43
N GLY A 805 -29.50 -18.91 -17.48
CA GLY A 805 -29.65 -17.47 -17.70
C GLY A 805 -31.09 -17.02 -17.97
N GLN A 806 -32.08 -17.85 -17.65
CA GLN A 806 -33.51 -17.62 -17.92
C GLN A 806 -34.22 -16.85 -16.79
N LEU A 807 -33.57 -16.69 -15.63
CA LEU A 807 -34.03 -15.87 -14.52
C LEU A 807 -33.00 -14.77 -14.20
N SER A 808 -33.46 -13.53 -14.03
CA SER A 808 -32.62 -12.46 -13.48
C SER A 808 -32.50 -12.60 -11.95
N PRO A 809 -31.44 -12.08 -11.31
CA PRO A 809 -31.09 -12.50 -9.95
C PRO A 809 -32.14 -12.23 -8.87
N ARG A 810 -32.92 -11.14 -8.92
CA ARG A 810 -33.82 -10.80 -7.79
C ARG A 810 -35.03 -9.96 -8.19
N ARG A 811 -36.23 -10.48 -7.94
CA ARG A 811 -37.34 -9.67 -7.40
C ARG A 811 -37.89 -10.40 -6.17
N GLY A 812 -37.72 -9.75 -5.01
CA GLY A 812 -38.45 -9.96 -3.75
C GLY A 812 -38.05 -11.19 -2.98
#